data_AF-F0XMS5-F1
#
_entry.id   AF-F0XMS5-F1
#
_cell.length_a   1.000
_cell.length_b   1.000
_cell.length_c   1.000
_cell.angle_alpha   90.00
_cell.angle_beta   90.00
_cell.angle_gamma   90.00
#
_symmetry.space_group_name_H-M   'P 1'
#
loop_
_entity.id
_entity.type
_entity.pdbx_description
1 polymer ?
#
loop_
_entity_poly.entity_id
_entity_poly.type
_entity_poly.pdbx_seq_one_letter_code
_entity_poly.pdbx_strand_id
1 'polypeptide(L)'
;MANLESRKHISPDSGFPISIHPHFNPKIRDWTPPEPLRKAFTPDKDRASFADPEKKALFSAAKAVHLTESLGTVLEGVQISQLTPQQLDELALLVAERGVVFFRDQDLTTEKQVEVFEHYGILDRHPAQRDTKHVVIRGSRDDHREISKYTPWGSSEWHADTSFELNPPSYSMLRMEEHPDVGGDTAWVSQYGLYDELSEALKRFVDELHAVHTSRLQYDTILDLWGSGPNRPPIDTHHPAVRTHPVTGLKALNINLGFVIGFAELKKPESDKLLDFFAGHIHSADDHLVRWKWTVGSVAMWDNRCTIHRVIPGRYEANRRGIRTTVFGEKPFFDPKSESRYEREDRLKGKRVVEPIAHIVEAEANKVEIQSEKSKEAAKDKAHELTSSSGVPPAYSVQSPGDDSTADPGDQLAAALGNLKLSNVVGDPDNDKCLAHLRFLYALHALKEDIGYTDGLWGLWDSRALASFEPKLPDGQPQPKTEQERLQARLSLVREKRWSLFVTRAVDRYTAWWNTFPKNILQQTHMGQKKSPHYSTFPTASEPMTWSQDMIPPLDVMMVFHAHMLNPRNFLEDCMRDGLSGLWAAGFPWAIVNESIQAEFDYSVPDTTKERWTQLTGCSWDNVDDPMTKELKCPACQQKVIVPWTTCGTDKDNQKKSDEDKEEDLVGTGYGDGKFLVKCMVCETPIDNRLLSVAKFVRDASDLIRSDKPMPGTVLKANTGQPEDIAGNVGDDPRTYPNKLIKSEMLGWTLSLIPARPELDDKTGVIKPPPTMELVRAKFEEIVEDADKLFKFVADRRYRPKKLSRESRLAVRRLMSRYWDNVGPFALDLVGAVLRQGVFGDKMRRIDWLHSPAAVETMTRLVVKYGRFFSIMAENPEQTCVPTLDVDLAWHTHQLSPQAYYKYSLRLTKYRPHLSVPKLIDHDDKIDEDRLNLAFEFTSKMYQQQYDEVYSECTSIRAAHVSSAGKLLGVSKQDRIAETFYRSGQAQFCPPDRSAHISAHNAVTFADTVSSSVARKAHDVQMRRLEQNYNKAVKRAEKRGRKLPPRDEYYDHWGYAYFMYSPYVYPGYFTPGMYYGGDPGCVPTGSGTWGSCAGGTCSGSGVAAGACGGPGGCGVNSCGGHPATTTEQPDFDLSVDISVVAVTVPEGFCDGSIGLEDVEATHCVLLSACFYADWSRPPMNLTHHVTDFRSGRCTPTFRLTELEACSGHDRVRQCNLHGHTQ
;
A
#
# COMPACT_ATOMS: atom_id res chain seq x y z
N MET A 1 27.68 21.35 -14.73
CA MET A 1 28.40 20.41 -13.85
C MET A 1 28.81 21.17 -12.59
N ALA A 2 28.86 20.55 -11.42
CA ALA A 2 29.42 21.19 -10.22
C ALA A 2 30.96 21.25 -10.32
N ASN A 3 31.56 22.35 -9.86
CA ASN A 3 33.01 22.54 -9.97
C ASN A 3 33.78 21.65 -8.96
N LEU A 4 34.93 21.11 -9.36
CA LEU A 4 35.74 20.19 -8.55
C LEU A 4 36.32 20.84 -7.28
N GLU A 5 36.30 22.17 -7.20
CA GLU A 5 36.71 22.97 -6.03
C GLU A 5 36.09 22.51 -4.71
N SER A 6 34.77 22.22 -4.66
CA SER A 6 34.11 21.87 -3.39
C SER A 6 34.64 20.56 -2.80
N ARG A 7 35.12 19.62 -3.62
CA ARG A 7 35.75 18.37 -3.16
C ARG A 7 37.11 18.59 -2.48
N LYS A 8 37.69 19.79 -2.57
CA LYS A 8 38.96 20.15 -1.89
C LYS A 8 38.74 20.59 -0.42
N HIS A 9 37.53 20.99 -0.07
CA HIS A 9 37.19 21.53 1.25
C HIS A 9 36.47 20.47 2.08
N ILE A 10 37.22 19.61 2.75
CA ILE A 10 36.66 18.53 3.58
C ILE A 10 36.35 19.04 5.00
N SER A 11 35.21 18.64 5.54
CA SER A 11 34.84 18.84 6.95
C SER A 11 35.82 18.09 7.86
N PRO A 12 36.47 18.76 8.83
CA PRO A 12 37.36 18.10 9.77
C PRO A 12 36.61 17.23 10.79
N ASP A 13 35.29 17.35 10.86
CA ASP A 13 34.42 16.67 11.83
C ASP A 13 33.82 15.38 11.24
N SER A 14 33.28 15.47 10.03
CA SER A 14 32.56 14.38 9.36
C SER A 14 33.38 13.67 8.26
N GLY A 15 34.47 14.29 7.77
CA GLY A 15 35.24 13.75 6.63
C GLY A 15 34.61 13.94 5.25
N PHE A 16 33.43 14.56 5.15
CA PHE A 16 32.73 14.83 3.88
C PHE A 16 32.95 16.27 3.37
N PRO A 17 32.78 16.55 2.06
CA PRO A 17 32.96 17.90 1.51
C PRO A 17 31.98 18.95 2.08
N ILE A 18 32.53 20.09 2.53
CA ILE A 18 31.83 21.33 2.82
C ILE A 18 31.65 22.12 1.52
N SER A 19 30.45 22.61 1.24
CA SER A 19 30.20 23.42 0.05
C SER A 19 30.58 24.89 0.26
N ILE A 20 31.88 25.20 0.23
CA ILE A 20 32.35 26.58 0.04
C ILE A 20 31.99 27.01 -1.39
N HIS A 21 30.78 27.55 -1.58
CA HIS A 21 30.20 27.90 -2.87
C HIS A 21 30.83 29.17 -3.47
N PRO A 22 31.55 29.10 -4.62
CA PRO A 22 32.17 30.29 -5.21
C PRO A 22 31.20 31.09 -6.10
N HIS A 23 30.20 30.43 -6.69
CA HIS A 23 29.30 31.00 -7.70
C HIS A 23 27.89 30.39 -7.59
N PHE A 24 26.83 31.20 -7.70
CA PHE A 24 25.61 30.87 -8.47
C PHE A 24 24.60 32.04 -8.67
N ASN A 25 24.68 33.13 -7.89
CA ASN A 25 24.01 34.41 -8.20
C ASN A 25 25.10 35.50 -8.36
N PRO A 26 25.07 36.36 -9.40
CA PRO A 26 25.97 37.51 -9.51
C PRO A 26 26.02 38.36 -8.24
N LYS A 27 24.88 38.66 -7.60
CA LYS A 27 24.83 39.44 -6.34
C LYS A 27 25.62 38.80 -5.20
N ILE A 28 25.66 37.47 -5.11
CA ILE A 28 26.41 36.73 -4.09
C ILE A 28 27.91 36.86 -4.33
N ARG A 29 28.35 36.77 -5.59
CA ARG A 29 29.74 36.92 -6.01
C ARG A 29 30.24 38.37 -5.87
N ASP A 30 29.36 39.32 -6.16
CA ASP A 30 29.70 40.75 -6.25
C ASP A 30 29.53 41.48 -4.90
N TRP A 31 28.84 40.88 -3.92
CA TRP A 31 28.83 41.33 -2.53
C TRP A 31 30.05 40.82 -1.76
N THR A 32 30.84 41.73 -1.20
CA THR A 32 31.95 41.41 -0.29
C THR A 32 31.51 41.62 1.17
N PRO A 33 31.40 40.57 2.00
CA PRO A 33 31.05 40.72 3.41
C PRO A 33 32.12 41.48 4.20
N PRO A 34 31.74 42.39 5.12
CA PRO A 34 32.68 43.16 5.95
C PRO A 34 33.37 42.36 7.06
N GLU A 35 32.82 41.20 7.50
CA GLU A 35 33.49 40.30 8.44
C GLU A 35 34.24 39.17 7.71
N PRO A 36 35.48 38.83 8.11
CA PRO A 36 36.20 37.70 7.57
C PRO A 36 35.56 36.36 7.99
N LEU A 37 35.91 35.29 7.28
CA LEU A 37 35.59 33.91 7.71
C LEU A 37 36.05 33.69 9.16
N ARG A 38 35.08 33.40 10.04
CA ARG A 38 35.34 33.13 11.45
C ARG A 38 36.07 31.80 11.60
N LYS A 39 36.95 31.72 12.61
CA LYS A 39 37.61 30.48 13.04
C LYS A 39 36.88 29.96 14.27
N ALA A 40 36.77 28.64 14.39
CA ALA A 40 36.27 28.01 15.61
C ALA A 40 37.17 28.38 16.81
N PHE A 41 36.55 28.56 17.97
CA PHE A 41 37.26 28.86 19.21
C PHE A 41 36.65 28.11 20.39
N THR A 42 37.42 27.96 21.47
CA THR A 42 36.91 27.42 22.73
C THR A 42 36.46 28.60 23.61
N PRO A 43 35.17 28.73 23.95
CA PRO A 43 34.72 29.72 24.93
C PRO A 43 35.16 29.32 26.34
N ASP A 44 35.04 30.26 27.29
CA ASP A 44 35.17 29.96 28.72
C ASP A 44 34.10 28.96 29.18
N LYS A 45 34.34 28.32 30.34
CA LYS A 45 33.42 27.32 30.90
C LYS A 45 32.05 27.95 31.17
N ASP A 46 31.00 27.30 30.66
CA ASP A 46 29.60 27.76 30.77
C ASP A 46 29.19 28.05 32.23
N ARG A 47 28.56 29.21 32.46
CA ARG A 47 28.11 29.71 33.77
C ARG A 47 27.23 28.73 34.56
N ALA A 48 26.36 27.98 33.88
CA ALA A 48 25.52 26.97 34.53
C ALA A 48 26.35 25.86 35.21
N SER A 49 27.63 25.69 34.85
CA SER A 49 28.56 24.75 35.49
C SER A 49 29.09 25.20 36.87
N PHE A 50 28.67 26.37 37.36
CA PHE A 50 29.06 26.95 38.66
C PHE A 50 27.88 27.10 39.63
N ALA A 51 26.67 26.75 39.20
CA ALA A 51 25.43 26.82 39.98
C ALA A 51 25.37 25.78 41.11
N ASP A 52 24.57 26.06 42.16
CA ASP A 52 24.05 25.01 43.04
C ASP A 52 23.06 24.13 42.24
N PRO A 53 23.22 22.79 42.18
CA PRO A 53 22.29 21.92 41.47
C PRO A 53 20.83 22.05 41.93
N GLU A 54 20.60 22.35 43.21
CA GLU A 54 19.28 22.56 43.81
C GLU A 54 18.80 24.02 43.69
N LYS A 55 19.60 24.91 43.09
CA LYS A 55 19.24 26.28 42.68
C LYS A 55 18.67 27.14 43.82
N LYS A 56 19.29 27.00 44.99
CA LYS A 56 18.80 27.52 46.27
C LYS A 56 18.71 29.04 46.30
N ALA A 57 19.72 29.76 45.78
CA ALA A 57 19.71 31.21 45.81
C ALA A 57 18.64 31.77 44.87
N LEU A 58 18.44 31.15 43.70
CA LEU A 58 17.39 31.52 42.75
C LEU A 58 16.00 31.24 43.33
N PHE A 59 15.76 30.02 43.82
CA PHE A 59 14.46 29.62 44.38
C PHE A 59 14.15 30.26 45.76
N SER A 60 15.13 30.84 46.45
CA SER A 60 14.85 31.71 47.61
C SER A 60 14.30 33.09 47.24
N ALA A 61 14.49 33.54 45.99
CA ALA A 61 14.10 34.85 45.49
C ALA A 61 13.00 34.82 44.42
N ALA A 62 12.76 33.65 43.80
CA ALA A 62 11.82 33.47 42.70
C ALA A 62 11.01 32.17 42.85
N LYS A 63 9.70 32.23 42.57
CA LYS A 63 8.84 31.03 42.55
C LYS A 63 8.83 30.43 41.14
N ALA A 64 9.22 29.16 41.02
CA ALA A 64 9.14 28.42 39.77
C ALA A 64 7.76 27.80 39.53
N VAL A 65 7.26 27.93 38.30
CA VAL A 65 6.03 27.28 37.81
C VAL A 65 6.31 26.62 36.47
N HIS A 66 6.43 25.29 36.44
CA HIS A 66 6.65 24.54 35.20
C HIS A 66 5.40 24.58 34.30
N LEU A 67 5.58 24.80 33.00
CA LEU A 67 4.48 24.94 32.04
C LEU A 67 4.07 23.62 31.37
N THR A 68 5.04 22.73 31.15
CA THR A 68 4.83 21.36 30.65
C THR A 68 5.72 20.41 31.43
N GLU A 69 5.51 19.10 31.28
CA GLU A 69 6.38 18.07 31.86
C GLU A 69 7.83 18.20 31.35
N SER A 70 8.01 18.38 30.04
CA SER A 70 9.28 18.22 29.33
C SER A 70 10.10 19.51 29.16
N LEU A 71 9.48 20.68 29.03
CA LEU A 71 10.16 21.99 28.98
C LEU A 71 9.30 23.15 29.47
N GLY A 72 9.93 24.32 29.65
CA GLY A 72 9.25 25.56 30.02
C GLY A 72 9.03 25.71 31.53
N THR A 73 9.42 26.87 32.04
CA THR A 73 9.20 27.31 33.42
C THR A 73 8.95 28.81 33.44
N VAL A 74 7.94 29.30 34.17
CA VAL A 74 7.82 30.71 34.54
C VAL A 74 8.54 30.92 35.87
N LEU A 75 9.32 31.99 35.99
CA LEU A 75 9.80 32.50 37.28
C LEU A 75 8.96 33.72 37.69
N GLU A 76 8.29 33.61 38.83
CA GLU A 76 7.44 34.64 39.40
C GLU A 76 8.15 35.37 40.56
N GLY A 77 7.83 36.65 40.74
CA GLY A 77 8.26 37.44 41.90
C GLY A 77 9.67 38.04 41.82
N VAL A 78 10.38 37.92 40.68
CA VAL A 78 11.78 38.33 40.53
C VAL A 78 12.01 39.24 39.33
N GLN A 79 13.01 40.11 39.42
CA GLN A 79 13.50 40.97 38.33
C GLN A 79 14.91 40.51 37.91
N ILE A 80 15.10 40.22 36.63
CA ILE A 80 16.40 39.75 36.09
C ILE A 80 17.53 40.75 36.37
N SER A 81 17.22 42.06 36.35
CA SER A 81 18.16 43.16 36.63
C SER A 81 18.74 43.14 38.05
N GLN A 82 18.10 42.43 38.99
CA GLN A 82 18.42 42.39 40.41
C GLN A 82 19.03 41.04 40.83
N LEU A 83 19.18 40.08 39.91
CA LEU A 83 19.79 38.79 40.19
C LEU A 83 21.29 38.93 40.49
N THR A 84 21.74 38.32 41.57
CA THR A 84 23.16 38.18 41.89
C THR A 84 23.87 37.23 40.92
N PRO A 85 25.22 37.30 40.76
CA PRO A 85 25.95 36.40 39.87
C PRO A 85 25.70 34.90 40.10
N GLN A 86 25.52 34.47 41.36
CA GLN A 86 25.14 33.09 41.68
C GLN A 86 23.72 32.74 41.17
N GLN A 87 22.77 33.66 41.31
CA GLN A 87 21.40 33.45 40.81
C GLN A 87 21.32 33.47 39.28
N LEU A 88 22.21 34.21 38.61
CA LEU A 88 22.39 34.13 37.15
C LEU A 88 22.97 32.77 36.74
N ASP A 89 23.97 32.25 37.45
CA ASP A 89 24.49 30.89 37.21
C ASP A 89 23.40 29.82 37.40
N GLU A 90 22.63 29.90 38.50
CA GLU A 90 21.50 29.01 38.79
C GLU A 90 20.35 29.15 37.78
N LEU A 91 20.13 30.35 37.22
CA LEU A 91 19.19 30.58 36.14
C LEU A 91 19.66 29.93 34.84
N ALA A 92 20.94 30.05 34.49
CA ALA A 92 21.50 29.37 33.32
C ALA A 92 21.34 27.84 33.44
N LEU A 93 21.55 27.26 34.64
CA LEU A 93 21.31 25.84 34.87
C LEU A 93 19.82 25.47 34.75
N LEU A 94 18.91 26.30 35.27
CA LEU A 94 17.46 26.09 35.09
C LEU A 94 17.07 26.13 33.60
N VAL A 95 17.64 27.05 32.83
CA VAL A 95 17.42 27.18 31.38
C VAL A 95 17.96 25.96 30.63
N ALA A 96 19.17 25.48 30.95
CA ALA A 96 19.79 24.29 30.35
C ALA A 96 19.04 22.97 30.66
N GLU A 97 18.38 22.87 31.81
CA GLU A 97 17.53 21.71 32.19
C GLU A 97 16.12 21.76 31.58
N ARG A 98 15.51 22.96 31.56
CA ARG A 98 14.11 23.19 31.19
C ARG A 98 13.91 23.75 29.79
N GLY A 99 14.99 23.91 29.01
CA GLY A 99 15.01 24.43 27.64
C GLY A 99 14.74 25.93 27.53
N VAL A 100 13.69 26.43 28.19
CA VAL A 100 13.30 27.85 28.19
C VAL A 100 12.68 28.26 29.53
N VAL A 101 13.05 29.45 30.00
CA VAL A 101 12.50 30.11 31.19
C VAL A 101 11.87 31.44 30.78
N PHE A 102 10.69 31.71 31.34
CA PHE A 102 9.84 32.86 31.04
C PHE A 102 9.68 33.77 32.26
N PHE A 103 9.56 35.07 32.00
CA PHE A 103 9.31 36.10 33.00
C PHE A 103 8.24 37.05 32.48
N ARG A 104 7.42 37.58 33.40
CA ARG A 104 6.50 38.69 33.15
C ARG A 104 7.07 39.99 33.72
N ASP A 105 6.60 41.11 33.19
CA ASP A 105 6.69 42.44 33.81
C ASP A 105 8.12 42.83 34.27
N GLN A 106 9.09 42.64 33.37
CA GLN A 106 10.51 42.87 33.65
C GLN A 106 10.95 44.33 33.39
N ASP A 107 11.80 44.86 34.26
CA ASP A 107 12.32 46.24 34.23
C ASP A 107 13.56 46.45 33.34
N LEU A 108 14.05 45.40 32.65
CA LEU A 108 15.26 45.43 31.82
C LEU A 108 15.21 46.49 30.71
N THR A 109 16.20 47.40 30.72
CA THR A 109 16.55 48.20 29.54
C THR A 109 17.38 47.38 28.54
N THR A 110 17.64 47.91 27.33
CA THR A 110 18.51 47.23 26.34
C THR A 110 19.94 47.09 26.87
N GLU A 111 20.44 48.13 27.52
CA GLU A 111 21.78 48.19 28.11
C GLU A 111 21.90 47.19 29.26
N LYS A 112 20.89 47.11 30.14
CA LYS A 112 20.88 46.15 31.25
C LYS A 112 20.69 44.71 30.78
N GLN A 113 19.89 44.48 29.73
CA GLN A 113 19.79 43.15 29.10
C GLN A 113 21.16 42.72 28.54
N VAL A 114 21.87 43.61 27.85
CA VAL A 114 23.22 43.38 27.34
C VAL A 114 24.22 43.10 28.48
N GLU A 115 24.24 43.93 29.53
CA GLU A 115 25.11 43.76 30.71
C GLU A 115 24.88 42.39 31.38
N VAL A 116 23.63 41.99 31.58
CA VAL A 116 23.27 40.67 32.13
C VAL A 116 23.68 39.54 31.19
N PHE A 117 23.64 39.73 29.87
CA PHE A 117 24.04 38.70 28.92
C PHE A 117 25.56 38.55 28.77
N GLU A 118 26.34 39.61 29.02
CA GLU A 118 27.82 39.54 29.09
C GLU A 118 28.32 38.66 30.24
N HIS A 119 27.50 38.40 31.28
CA HIS A 119 27.80 37.39 32.31
C HIS A 119 27.84 35.95 31.75
N TYR A 120 27.00 35.63 30.76
CA TYR A 120 26.89 34.27 30.21
C TYR A 120 27.95 33.91 29.18
N GLY A 121 28.65 34.90 28.61
CA GLY A 121 29.74 34.67 27.65
C GLY A 121 29.90 35.79 26.62
N ILE A 122 30.63 35.49 25.54
CA ILE A 122 30.91 36.44 24.47
C ILE A 122 29.65 36.62 23.60
N LEU A 123 29.18 37.86 23.46
CA LEU A 123 28.01 38.19 22.63
C LEU A 123 28.22 37.85 21.15
N ASP A 124 27.20 37.26 20.50
CA ASP A 124 27.16 37.08 19.04
C ASP A 124 26.59 38.31 18.33
N ARG A 125 27.32 38.79 17.33
CA ARG A 125 26.90 39.84 16.41
C ARG A 125 26.19 39.25 15.20
N HIS A 126 24.87 39.08 15.31
CA HIS A 126 24.04 38.37 14.33
C HIS A 126 24.32 38.77 12.86
N PRO A 127 24.47 37.81 11.91
CA PRO A 127 24.96 38.07 10.55
C PRO A 127 24.18 39.11 9.73
N ALA A 128 22.92 39.37 10.08
CA ALA A 128 21.99 40.21 9.30
C ALA A 128 21.73 41.63 9.84
N GLN A 129 22.39 42.10 10.92
CA GLN A 129 22.13 43.45 11.48
C GLN A 129 23.42 44.25 11.77
N ARG A 130 23.33 45.59 11.70
CA ARG A 130 24.51 46.48 11.79
C ARG A 130 25.04 46.68 13.21
N ASP A 131 24.17 46.59 14.22
CA ASP A 131 24.53 46.68 15.64
C ASP A 131 25.55 45.59 16.02
N THR A 132 26.23 45.76 17.15
CA THR A 132 27.29 44.86 17.62
C THR A 132 26.92 44.04 18.85
N LYS A 133 25.86 44.42 19.59
CA LYS A 133 25.52 43.82 20.88
C LYS A 133 24.11 43.22 20.97
N HIS A 134 23.17 43.66 20.12
CA HIS A 134 21.79 43.18 20.17
C HIS A 134 21.11 43.16 18.79
N VAL A 135 19.97 42.48 18.71
CA VAL A 135 19.19 42.28 17.47
C VAL A 135 17.75 42.75 17.70
N VAL A 136 17.24 43.60 16.82
CA VAL A 136 15.82 43.99 16.85
C VAL A 136 15.02 42.95 16.05
N ILE A 137 14.25 42.12 16.77
CA ILE A 137 13.35 41.12 16.19
C ILE A 137 11.99 41.78 15.95
N ARG A 138 11.55 41.81 14.69
CA ARG A 138 10.23 42.33 14.28
C ARG A 138 9.29 41.20 13.89
N GLY A 139 7.99 41.43 13.96
CA GLY A 139 7.01 40.62 13.25
C GLY A 139 6.95 40.98 11.77
N SER A 140 6.59 40.02 10.93
CA SER A 140 6.08 40.24 9.58
C SER A 140 4.58 39.94 9.57
N ARG A 141 3.82 40.63 8.71
CA ARG A 141 2.41 40.35 8.41
C ARG A 141 2.22 39.49 7.15
N ASP A 142 3.32 39.27 6.43
CA ASP A 142 3.33 38.59 5.13
C ASP A 142 3.02 37.10 5.34
N ASP A 143 2.31 36.49 4.39
CA ASP A 143 2.04 35.06 4.50
C ASP A 143 3.30 34.27 4.15
N HIS A 144 3.92 33.63 5.14
CA HIS A 144 5.07 32.73 4.99
C HIS A 144 4.96 31.73 3.82
N ARG A 145 3.74 31.27 3.49
CA ARG A 145 3.45 30.34 2.38
C ARG A 145 3.49 31.00 1.01
N GLU A 146 3.23 32.30 0.96
CA GLU A 146 3.44 33.13 -0.22
C GLU A 146 4.93 33.50 -0.33
N ILE A 147 5.59 33.83 0.79
CA ILE A 147 7.05 34.08 0.82
C ILE A 147 7.85 32.88 0.30
N SER A 148 7.45 31.63 0.62
CA SER A 148 8.12 30.42 0.12
C SER A 148 8.02 30.20 -1.41
N LYS A 149 7.27 31.03 -2.14
CA LYS A 149 7.34 31.08 -3.62
C LYS A 149 8.57 31.82 -4.13
N TYR A 150 9.17 32.68 -3.30
CA TYR A 150 10.25 33.60 -3.65
C TYR A 150 11.58 33.28 -2.97
N THR A 151 11.59 32.44 -1.93
CA THR A 151 12.82 31.93 -1.32
C THR A 151 12.69 30.45 -0.90
N PRO A 152 13.74 29.63 -1.12
CA PRO A 152 13.83 28.27 -0.60
C PRO A 152 14.15 28.20 0.91
N TRP A 153 14.36 29.32 1.60
CA TRP A 153 14.64 29.33 3.04
C TRP A 153 13.36 29.18 3.88
N GLY A 154 13.32 28.15 4.73
CA GLY A 154 12.28 27.93 5.75
C GLY A 154 12.33 28.94 6.90
N SER A 155 12.23 30.24 6.59
CA SER A 155 12.36 31.35 7.55
C SER A 155 11.31 31.37 8.67
N SER A 156 10.20 30.66 8.49
CA SER A 156 9.12 30.47 9.48
C SER A 156 9.11 29.08 10.13
N GLU A 157 10.02 28.19 9.74
CA GLU A 157 10.10 26.83 10.26
C GLU A 157 10.86 26.75 11.59
N TRP A 158 10.74 25.59 12.24
CA TRP A 158 11.44 25.31 13.49
C TRP A 158 12.97 25.38 13.32
N HIS A 159 13.62 26.26 14.08
CA HIS A 159 15.06 26.49 14.02
C HIS A 159 15.72 26.63 15.41
N ALA A 160 16.99 26.25 15.47
CA ALA A 160 17.94 26.76 16.46
C ALA A 160 18.67 27.96 15.84
N ASP A 161 18.79 29.06 16.57
CA ASP A 161 19.42 30.30 16.13
C ASP A 161 20.83 30.04 15.60
N THR A 162 21.12 30.59 14.42
CA THR A 162 22.43 30.56 13.72
C THR A 162 23.18 29.23 13.83
N SER A 163 22.46 28.09 13.83
CA SER A 163 23.03 26.75 14.03
C SER A 163 24.03 26.31 12.95
N PHE A 164 24.15 27.07 11.86
CA PHE A 164 25.17 26.94 10.83
C PHE A 164 26.55 27.51 11.21
N GLU A 165 26.68 28.26 12.31
CA GLU A 165 27.98 28.79 12.76
C GLU A 165 28.91 27.69 13.27
N LEU A 166 30.23 27.92 13.23
CA LEU A 166 31.22 26.99 13.80
C LEU A 166 31.11 26.86 15.32
N ASN A 167 30.66 27.95 15.96
CA ASN A 167 30.29 28.04 17.36
C ASN A 167 28.85 28.61 17.38
N PRO A 168 27.80 27.77 17.34
CA PRO A 168 26.42 28.22 17.47
C PRO A 168 26.18 28.91 18.83
N PRO A 169 25.15 29.77 18.97
CA PRO A 169 24.79 30.35 20.25
C PRO A 169 24.42 29.28 21.30
N SER A 170 24.83 29.51 22.55
CA SER A 170 24.43 28.72 23.72
C SER A 170 23.09 29.22 24.26
N TYR A 171 23.08 30.42 24.81
CA TYR A 171 21.87 31.07 25.33
C TYR A 171 21.39 32.21 24.43
N SER A 172 20.07 32.35 24.36
CA SER A 172 19.36 33.48 23.74
C SER A 172 18.38 34.08 24.75
N MET A 173 18.23 35.41 24.77
CA MET A 173 17.20 36.11 25.56
C MET A 173 16.46 37.12 24.69
N LEU A 174 15.12 37.12 24.73
CA LEU A 174 14.24 38.03 24.01
C LEU A 174 13.29 38.75 24.97
N ARG A 175 13.40 40.08 25.05
CA ARG A 175 12.40 40.98 25.68
C ARG A 175 11.42 41.50 24.63
N MET A 176 10.13 41.55 24.93
CA MET A 176 9.12 42.19 24.06
C MET A 176 8.83 43.63 24.48
N GLU A 177 8.91 44.56 23.52
CA GLU A 177 8.61 45.99 23.72
C GLU A 177 7.28 46.40 23.06
N GLU A 178 6.96 45.81 21.91
CA GLU A 178 5.68 45.99 21.20
C GLU A 178 5.15 44.59 20.85
N HIS A 179 3.88 44.31 21.15
CA HIS A 179 3.27 43.01 20.84
C HIS A 179 1.75 43.17 20.63
N PRO A 180 1.13 42.50 19.63
CA PRO A 180 -0.32 42.56 19.38
C PRO A 180 -1.15 41.81 20.42
N ASP A 181 -2.35 42.32 20.72
CA ASP A 181 -3.31 41.67 21.64
C ASP A 181 -3.65 40.22 21.26
N VAL A 182 -3.55 39.88 19.97
CA VAL A 182 -3.82 38.55 19.40
C VAL A 182 -2.74 38.18 18.37
N GLY A 183 -2.13 37.01 18.54
CA GLY A 183 -1.10 36.48 17.63
C GLY A 183 0.33 36.88 18.00
N GLY A 184 1.30 36.58 17.12
CA GLY A 184 2.71 36.90 17.36
C GLY A 184 3.37 36.10 18.49
N ASP A 185 2.74 35.02 18.94
CA ASP A 185 3.26 34.06 19.93
C ASP A 185 4.59 33.45 19.46
N THR A 186 5.32 32.82 20.38
CA THR A 186 6.49 31.99 20.05
C THR A 186 6.33 30.63 20.70
N ALA A 187 6.71 29.57 20.00
CA ALA A 187 6.73 28.22 20.54
C ALA A 187 8.14 27.63 20.48
N TRP A 188 8.46 26.78 21.44
CA TRP A 188 9.70 26.01 21.56
C TRP A 188 9.36 24.52 21.67
N VAL A 189 10.21 23.66 21.11
CA VAL A 189 10.17 22.20 21.27
C VAL A 189 11.50 21.71 21.85
N SER A 190 11.44 20.74 22.77
CA SER A 190 12.63 20.19 23.43
C SER A 190 13.37 19.17 22.56
N GLN A 191 14.63 19.47 22.20
CA GLN A 191 15.50 18.52 21.50
C GLN A 191 15.93 17.34 22.38
N TYR A 192 15.86 17.47 23.72
CA TYR A 192 16.02 16.32 24.62
C TYR A 192 14.86 15.34 24.44
N GLY A 193 13.61 15.82 24.56
CA GLY A 193 12.42 14.99 24.38
C GLY A 193 12.31 14.39 22.98
N LEU A 194 12.56 15.20 21.94
CA LEU A 194 12.64 14.72 20.56
C LEU A 194 13.68 13.60 20.38
N TYR A 195 14.76 13.56 21.17
CA TYR A 195 15.69 12.43 21.17
C TYR A 195 15.18 11.24 21.98
N ASP A 196 14.66 11.48 23.19
CA ASP A 196 14.12 10.43 24.08
C ASP A 196 13.05 9.56 23.40
N GLU A 197 12.13 10.18 22.64
CA GLU A 197 11.05 9.50 21.89
C GLU A 197 11.50 8.83 20.58
N LEU A 198 12.76 8.98 20.15
CA LEU A 198 13.28 8.16 19.06
C LEU A 198 13.36 6.70 19.51
N SER A 199 12.87 5.79 18.67
CA SER A 199 13.08 4.36 18.90
C SER A 199 14.58 4.04 19.02
N GLU A 200 14.95 3.08 19.86
CA GLU A 200 16.34 2.68 20.09
C GLU A 200 17.12 2.30 18.82
N ALA A 201 16.45 1.93 17.74
CA ALA A 201 17.08 1.68 16.44
C ALA A 201 17.37 2.96 15.66
N LEU A 202 16.53 3.99 15.81
CA LEU A 202 16.80 5.33 15.27
C LEU A 202 17.89 6.03 16.08
N LYS A 203 17.85 6.01 17.42
CA LYS A 203 18.90 6.61 18.28
C LYS A 203 20.31 6.21 17.85
N ARG A 204 20.62 4.90 17.83
CA ARG A 204 21.94 4.41 17.36
C ARG A 204 22.29 4.83 15.93
N PHE A 205 21.30 4.90 15.03
CA PHE A 205 21.55 5.33 13.65
C PHE A 205 21.83 6.83 13.55
N VAL A 206 21.24 7.68 14.39
CA VAL A 206 21.38 9.14 14.31
C VAL A 206 22.49 9.70 15.22
N ASP A 207 22.90 8.92 16.24
CA ASP A 207 24.11 9.14 17.04
C ASP A 207 25.39 9.13 16.18
N GLU A 208 25.37 8.48 15.00
CA GLU A 208 26.51 8.33 14.08
C GLU A 208 26.53 9.35 12.92
N LEU A 209 25.52 10.22 12.78
CA LEU A 209 25.37 11.14 11.63
C LEU A 209 25.81 12.57 11.95
N HIS A 210 26.20 13.32 10.91
CA HIS A 210 26.37 14.77 10.96
C HIS A 210 25.28 15.47 10.14
N ALA A 211 24.50 16.33 10.79
CA ALA A 211 23.58 17.24 10.13
C ALA A 211 24.38 18.35 9.40
N VAL A 212 23.97 18.65 8.16
CA VAL A 212 24.55 19.71 7.33
C VAL A 212 23.71 20.99 7.50
N HIS A 213 24.19 21.90 8.35
CA HIS A 213 23.56 23.19 8.62
C HIS A 213 24.11 24.23 7.63
N THR A 214 23.24 24.95 6.91
CA THR A 214 23.64 25.98 5.95
C THR A 214 23.11 27.36 6.32
N SER A 215 23.92 28.40 6.13
CA SER A 215 23.46 29.79 6.12
C SER A 215 23.05 30.26 4.71
N ARG A 216 23.36 29.49 3.65
CA ARG A 216 23.20 29.93 2.25
C ARG A 216 21.78 30.37 1.93
N LEU A 217 20.77 29.56 2.28
CA LEU A 217 19.37 29.88 1.97
C LEU A 217 18.94 31.22 2.59
N GLN A 218 19.40 31.51 3.81
CA GLN A 218 19.20 32.79 4.49
C GLN A 218 20.00 33.92 3.81
N TYR A 219 21.27 33.69 3.48
CA TYR A 219 22.15 34.65 2.81
C TYR A 219 21.58 35.09 1.44
N ASP A 220 21.11 34.14 0.63
CA ASP A 220 20.43 34.36 -0.64
C ASP A 220 19.20 35.26 -0.42
N THR A 221 18.38 34.96 0.60
CA THR A 221 17.17 35.74 0.96
C THR A 221 17.49 37.19 1.37
N ILE A 222 18.55 37.39 2.17
CA ILE A 222 18.98 38.70 2.68
C ILE A 222 19.37 39.64 1.53
N LEU A 223 20.05 39.10 0.51
CA LEU A 223 20.47 39.83 -0.69
C LEU A 223 19.33 40.04 -1.71
N ASP A 224 18.56 38.98 -2.02
CA ASP A 224 17.58 39.03 -3.10
C ASP A 224 16.23 39.64 -2.71
N LEU A 225 15.70 39.32 -1.53
CA LEU A 225 14.36 39.78 -1.10
C LEU A 225 14.40 40.96 -0.13
N TRP A 226 15.40 41.05 0.74
CA TRP A 226 15.52 42.17 1.70
C TRP A 226 16.39 43.33 1.19
N GLY A 227 17.06 43.17 0.04
CA GLY A 227 17.90 44.21 -0.56
C GLY A 227 19.05 44.68 0.35
N SER A 228 19.51 43.80 1.24
CA SER A 228 20.39 44.14 2.36
C SER A 228 21.69 43.35 2.31
N GLY A 229 22.77 43.93 2.86
CA GLY A 229 24.09 43.32 2.84
C GLY A 229 24.34 42.42 4.06
N PRO A 230 24.51 41.10 3.92
CA PRO A 230 24.92 40.22 5.01
C PRO A 230 26.35 40.53 5.47
N ASN A 231 26.59 40.55 6.79
CA ASN A 231 27.88 40.93 7.35
C ASN A 231 28.95 39.85 7.25
N ARG A 232 28.55 38.56 7.24
CA ARG A 232 29.43 37.39 7.18
C ARG A 232 29.21 36.64 5.86
N PRO A 233 30.23 35.98 5.29
CA PRO A 233 30.08 35.08 4.14
C PRO A 233 29.16 33.89 4.45
N PRO A 234 28.57 33.25 3.42
CA PRO A 234 27.76 32.05 3.64
C PRO A 234 28.65 30.88 4.06
N ILE A 235 28.11 29.99 4.89
CA ILE A 235 28.82 28.84 5.45
C ILE A 235 27.89 27.62 5.53
N ASP A 236 28.47 26.46 5.23
CA ASP A 236 27.91 25.14 5.54
C ASP A 236 28.77 24.53 6.66
N THR A 237 28.15 24.02 7.71
CA THR A 237 28.81 23.29 8.81
C THR A 237 28.19 21.92 9.01
N HIS A 238 29.04 20.94 9.33
CA HIS A 238 28.63 19.56 9.57
C HIS A 238 28.76 19.31 11.08
N HIS A 239 27.64 19.40 11.80
CA HIS A 239 27.58 19.20 13.25
C HIS A 239 26.96 17.84 13.56
N PRO A 240 27.33 17.13 14.64
CA PRO A 240 26.68 15.88 15.03
C PRO A 240 25.14 16.04 15.09
N ALA A 241 24.41 15.14 14.43
CA ALA A 241 22.95 15.14 14.35
C ALA A 241 22.28 14.86 15.70
N VAL A 242 22.99 14.16 16.58
CA VAL A 242 22.74 14.13 18.02
C VAL A 242 23.94 14.79 18.69
N ARG A 243 23.70 15.76 19.56
CA ARG A 243 24.75 16.46 20.29
C ARG A 243 24.67 16.19 21.79
N THR A 244 25.82 16.17 22.45
CA THR A 244 25.88 16.22 23.91
C THR A 244 25.79 17.68 24.35
N HIS A 245 25.01 17.95 25.39
CA HIS A 245 24.94 19.25 26.02
C HIS A 245 26.04 19.38 27.10
N PRO A 246 26.91 20.41 27.07
CA PRO A 246 28.15 20.44 27.87
C PRO A 246 27.93 20.50 29.38
N VAL A 247 26.86 21.15 29.85
CA VAL A 247 26.56 21.31 31.28
C VAL A 247 25.75 20.13 31.82
N THR A 248 24.58 19.86 31.22
CA THR A 248 23.69 18.78 31.67
C THR A 248 24.23 17.38 31.35
N GLY A 249 25.16 17.22 30.39
CA GLY A 249 25.64 15.91 29.93
C GLY A 249 24.58 15.06 29.22
N LEU A 250 23.48 15.68 28.77
CA LEU A 250 22.37 15.00 28.11
C LEU A 250 22.52 14.99 26.57
N LYS A 251 22.03 13.93 25.92
CA LYS A 251 21.86 13.88 24.46
C LYS A 251 20.66 14.71 24.00
N ALA A 252 20.86 15.54 22.98
CA ALA A 252 19.82 16.36 22.33
C ALA A 252 19.87 16.20 20.81
N LEU A 253 18.70 16.11 20.17
CA LEU A 253 18.56 15.98 18.71
C LEU A 253 18.88 17.31 18.00
N ASN A 254 20.07 17.45 17.42
CA ASN A 254 20.63 18.70 16.87
C ASN A 254 20.03 19.11 15.50
N ILE A 255 18.80 18.70 15.20
CA ILE A 255 18.21 18.79 13.86
C ILE A 255 17.14 19.87 13.85
N ASN A 256 17.13 20.72 12.82
CA ASN A 256 16.15 21.79 12.68
C ASN A 256 15.89 22.16 11.20
N LEU A 257 14.62 22.37 10.84
CA LEU A 257 14.18 22.51 9.45
C LEU A 257 14.52 23.89 8.84
N GLY A 258 14.76 24.90 9.66
CA GLY A 258 15.12 26.24 9.19
C GLY A 258 16.54 26.36 8.61
N PHE A 259 17.45 25.44 8.96
CA PHE A 259 18.87 25.49 8.53
C PHE A 259 19.50 24.15 8.12
N VAL A 260 18.97 22.98 8.50
CA VAL A 260 19.54 21.68 8.09
C VAL A 260 19.04 21.29 6.70
N ILE A 261 19.96 21.05 5.76
CA ILE A 261 19.67 20.65 4.37
C ILE A 261 20.01 19.19 4.05
N GLY A 262 20.60 18.46 4.99
CA GLY A 262 20.80 17.02 4.87
C GLY A 262 21.72 16.43 5.94
N PHE A 263 22.20 15.22 5.68
CA PHE A 263 23.17 14.50 6.52
C PHE A 263 24.38 14.12 5.68
N ALA A 264 25.59 14.28 6.23
CA ALA A 264 26.84 14.19 5.47
C ALA A 264 27.14 12.77 4.95
N GLU A 265 26.76 11.76 5.73
CA GLU A 265 27.01 10.33 5.49
C GLU A 265 26.03 9.71 4.49
N LEU A 266 24.89 10.36 4.25
CA LEU A 266 23.74 9.78 3.53
C LEU A 266 23.65 10.31 2.09
N LYS A 267 23.22 9.45 1.16
CA LYS A 267 22.92 9.91 -0.21
C LYS A 267 21.72 10.86 -0.15
N LYS A 268 21.69 11.88 -1.01
CA LYS A 268 20.61 12.89 -1.04
C LYS A 268 19.18 12.28 -0.92
N PRO A 269 18.81 11.18 -1.62
CA PRO A 269 17.48 10.59 -1.47
C PRO A 269 17.20 9.98 -0.08
N GLU A 270 18.22 9.44 0.59
CA GLU A 270 18.14 8.87 1.95
C GLU A 270 18.03 10.01 2.97
N SER A 271 18.94 10.98 2.87
CA SER A 271 18.96 12.23 3.63
C SER A 271 17.61 12.96 3.60
N ASP A 272 17.02 13.10 2.40
CA ASP A 272 15.74 13.81 2.23
C ASP A 272 14.58 13.10 2.94
N LYS A 273 14.56 11.77 2.95
CA LYS A 273 13.52 11.02 3.68
C LYS A 273 13.75 11.02 5.19
N LEU A 274 15.01 11.17 5.64
CA LEU A 274 15.31 11.38 7.05
C LEU A 274 14.88 12.78 7.50
N LEU A 275 15.05 13.81 6.67
CA LEU A 275 14.48 15.14 6.92
C LEU A 275 12.94 15.15 6.87
N ASP A 276 12.30 14.46 5.92
CA ASP A 276 10.84 14.30 5.91
C ASP A 276 10.33 13.64 7.20
N PHE A 277 11.03 12.61 7.69
CA PHE A 277 10.74 11.96 8.97
C PHE A 277 10.90 12.94 10.15
N PHE A 278 12.01 13.68 10.21
CA PHE A 278 12.22 14.65 11.29
C PHE A 278 11.27 15.84 11.23
N ALA A 279 10.79 16.24 10.05
CA ALA A 279 9.70 17.20 9.94
C ALA A 279 8.40 16.65 10.53
N GLY A 280 8.05 15.39 10.22
CA GLY A 280 6.94 14.70 10.87
C GLY A 280 7.07 14.67 12.39
N HIS A 281 8.24 14.25 12.90
CA HIS A 281 8.55 14.14 14.33
C HIS A 281 8.48 15.50 15.06
N ILE A 282 9.09 16.54 14.51
CA ILE A 282 9.09 17.89 15.09
C ILE A 282 7.69 18.51 15.12
N HIS A 283 6.87 18.29 14.08
CA HIS A 283 5.52 18.86 14.00
C HIS A 283 4.44 18.03 14.70
N SER A 284 4.76 16.85 15.26
CA SER A 284 3.83 16.04 16.08
C SER A 284 4.16 16.01 17.57
N ALA A 285 5.29 16.58 18.00
CA ALA A 285 5.77 16.59 19.38
C ALA A 285 5.06 17.62 20.29
N ASP A 286 3.72 17.61 20.32
CA ASP A 286 2.88 18.49 21.14
C ASP A 286 3.09 18.25 22.66
N ASP A 287 3.55 17.06 23.05
CA ASP A 287 4.01 16.65 24.38
C ASP A 287 5.39 17.23 24.79
N HIS A 288 6.14 17.72 23.80
CA HIS A 288 7.44 18.35 23.97
C HIS A 288 7.47 19.82 23.54
N LEU A 289 6.28 20.42 23.36
CA LEU A 289 6.06 21.78 22.89
C LEU A 289 5.57 22.70 24.01
N VAL A 290 6.14 23.90 24.12
CA VAL A 290 5.57 25.00 24.93
C VAL A 290 5.33 26.22 24.04
N ARG A 291 4.13 26.79 24.10
CA ARG A 291 3.73 28.01 23.36
C ARG A 291 3.51 29.16 24.33
N TRP A 292 4.25 30.24 24.15
CA TRP A 292 4.17 31.44 24.97
C TRP A 292 3.41 32.55 24.24
N LYS A 293 2.28 32.97 24.83
CA LYS A 293 1.66 34.25 24.48
C LYS A 293 2.36 35.37 25.24
N TRP A 294 3.02 36.24 24.49
CA TRP A 294 3.75 37.39 25.03
C TRP A 294 2.81 38.45 25.63
N THR A 295 3.38 39.31 26.46
CA THR A 295 2.90 40.67 26.77
C THR A 295 4.10 41.61 26.68
N VAL A 296 3.89 42.92 26.55
CA VAL A 296 4.96 43.92 26.68
C VAL A 296 5.63 43.76 28.06
N GLY A 297 6.96 43.89 28.12
CA GLY A 297 7.74 43.64 29.35
C GLY A 297 7.97 42.16 29.68
N SER A 298 7.38 41.21 28.93
CA SER A 298 7.73 39.79 29.05
C SER A 298 9.11 39.49 28.49
N VAL A 299 9.81 38.54 29.11
CA VAL A 299 11.11 38.02 28.66
C VAL A 299 11.05 36.50 28.55
N ALA A 300 11.70 35.94 27.53
CA ALA A 300 12.05 34.52 27.48
C ALA A 300 13.58 34.38 27.33
N MET A 301 14.18 33.47 28.08
CA MET A 301 15.57 33.04 27.94
C MET A 301 15.61 31.54 27.67
N TRP A 302 16.27 31.09 26.61
CA TRP A 302 16.32 29.69 26.20
C TRP A 302 17.75 29.20 25.91
N ASP A 303 17.96 27.90 26.08
CA ASP A 303 19.16 27.21 25.65
C ASP A 303 18.96 26.67 24.23
N ASN A 304 19.69 27.27 23.30
CA ASN A 304 19.64 27.01 21.87
C ASN A 304 20.35 25.70 21.48
N ARG A 305 21.01 25.02 22.44
CA ARG A 305 21.67 23.71 22.27
C ARG A 305 20.73 22.54 22.58
N CYS A 306 19.54 22.80 23.12
CA CYS A 306 18.54 21.78 23.45
C CYS A 306 17.09 22.17 23.10
N THR A 307 16.89 23.29 22.38
CA THR A 307 15.56 23.70 21.91
C THR A 307 15.60 24.19 20.46
N ILE A 308 14.52 23.90 19.73
CA ILE A 308 14.17 24.56 18.47
C ILE A 308 12.93 25.41 18.68
N HIS A 309 12.80 26.51 17.95
CA HIS A 309 11.71 27.46 18.14
C HIS A 309 11.19 28.03 16.82
N ARG A 310 9.98 28.58 16.87
CA ARG A 310 9.40 29.39 15.78
C ARG A 310 8.44 30.45 16.31
N VAL A 311 8.36 31.58 15.62
CA VAL A 311 7.26 32.55 15.79
C VAL A 311 6.01 31.97 15.12
N ILE A 312 4.87 31.98 15.80
CA ILE A 312 3.62 31.48 15.23
C ILE A 312 3.11 32.48 14.17
N PRO A 313 2.93 32.06 12.90
CA PRO A 313 2.46 32.95 11.84
C PRO A 313 1.07 33.51 12.13
N GLY A 314 0.83 34.78 11.75
CA GLY A 314 -0.46 35.44 11.92
C GLY A 314 -0.51 36.80 11.23
N ARG A 315 -1.70 37.21 10.81
CA ARG A 315 -1.95 38.47 10.07
C ARG A 315 -2.35 39.61 11.02
N TYR A 316 -1.56 39.84 12.07
CA TYR A 316 -1.86 40.85 13.10
C TYR A 316 -1.50 42.26 12.65
N GLU A 317 -2.36 43.24 12.93
CA GLU A 317 -2.16 44.63 12.50
C GLU A 317 -1.23 45.42 13.42
N ALA A 318 -1.33 45.25 14.74
CA ALA A 318 -0.46 45.95 15.68
C ALA A 318 1.01 45.51 15.57
N ASN A 319 1.94 46.39 15.95
CA ASN A 319 3.37 46.11 15.86
C ASN A 319 3.79 44.94 16.76
N ARG A 320 4.75 44.15 16.27
CA ARG A 320 5.53 43.20 17.07
C ARG A 320 7.01 43.59 16.99
N ARG A 321 7.62 43.96 18.10
CA ARG A 321 9.04 44.28 18.21
C ARG A 321 9.60 43.85 19.57
N GLY A 322 10.75 43.20 19.53
CA GLY A 322 11.49 42.78 20.72
C GLY A 322 13.01 42.85 20.52
N ILE A 323 13.73 42.82 21.63
CA ILE A 323 15.19 42.93 21.71
C ILE A 323 15.77 41.56 22.04
N ARG A 324 16.53 40.98 21.11
CA ARG A 324 17.26 39.72 21.33
C ARG A 324 18.74 39.96 21.59
N THR A 325 19.26 39.28 22.60
CA THR A 325 20.69 39.10 22.87
C THR A 325 21.04 37.62 22.78
N THR A 326 22.26 37.31 22.35
CA THR A 326 22.77 35.96 22.06
C THR A 326 24.22 35.88 22.50
N VAL A 327 24.64 34.78 23.13
CA VAL A 327 26.04 34.50 23.45
C VAL A 327 26.53 33.25 22.71
N PHE A 328 27.79 33.24 22.32
CA PHE A 328 28.43 32.09 21.68
C PHE A 328 28.50 30.88 22.62
N GLY A 329 28.16 29.72 22.07
CA GLY A 329 28.41 28.43 22.69
C GLY A 329 29.71 27.79 22.24
N GLU A 330 29.98 26.64 22.83
CA GLU A 330 30.97 25.68 22.36
C GLU A 330 30.62 25.09 20.98
N LYS A 331 31.61 24.57 20.27
CA LYS A 331 31.35 23.79 19.06
C LYS A 331 30.54 22.52 19.42
N PRO A 332 29.46 22.17 18.69
CA PRO A 332 28.70 20.97 18.95
C PRO A 332 29.58 19.72 18.85
N PHE A 333 29.42 18.82 19.82
CA PHE A 333 30.14 17.55 19.89
C PHE A 333 29.18 16.45 20.34
N PHE A 334 29.57 15.20 20.13
CA PHE A 334 28.88 14.01 20.62
C PHE A 334 29.83 13.17 21.46
N ASP A 335 29.46 12.90 22.71
CA ASP A 335 30.09 11.90 23.57
C ASP A 335 29.19 10.65 23.60
N PRO A 336 29.63 9.49 23.07
CA PRO A 336 28.89 8.23 23.16
C PRO A 336 28.55 7.78 24.59
N LYS A 337 29.22 8.32 25.62
CA LYS A 337 28.96 8.06 27.04
C LYS A 337 27.96 9.01 27.69
N SER A 338 27.52 10.05 26.96
CA SER A 338 26.41 10.90 27.42
C SER A 338 25.09 10.12 27.41
N GLU A 339 24.15 10.51 28.27
CA GLU A 339 22.89 9.79 28.49
C GLU A 339 21.68 10.58 27.98
N SER A 340 20.61 9.87 27.60
CA SER A 340 19.29 10.45 27.38
C SER A 340 18.67 10.92 28.70
N ARG A 341 17.66 11.79 28.65
CA ARG A 341 16.97 12.24 29.88
C ARG A 341 16.16 11.09 30.50
N TYR A 342 15.53 10.23 29.69
CA TYR A 342 14.92 8.99 30.18
C TYR A 342 15.95 7.99 30.76
N GLU A 343 17.14 7.85 30.16
CA GLU A 343 18.21 7.01 30.72
C GLU A 343 18.67 7.53 32.10
N ARG A 344 18.85 8.85 32.23
CA ARG A 344 19.13 9.51 33.52
C ARG A 344 18.02 9.25 34.55
N GLU A 345 16.76 9.39 34.16
CA GLU A 345 15.65 9.17 35.07
C GLU A 345 15.57 7.73 35.57
N ASP A 346 15.76 6.73 34.70
CA ASP A 346 15.72 5.32 35.11
C ASP A 346 16.92 4.94 35.99
N ARG A 347 18.10 5.51 35.71
CA ARG A 347 19.30 5.41 36.55
C ARG A 347 19.07 6.03 37.95
N LEU A 348 18.45 7.21 38.03
CA LEU A 348 18.13 7.88 39.31
C LEU A 348 17.00 7.18 40.08
N LYS A 349 16.03 6.58 39.37
CA LYS A 349 14.95 5.76 39.95
C LYS A 349 15.42 4.37 40.40
N GLY A 350 16.71 4.07 40.33
CA GLY A 350 17.30 2.81 40.80
C GLY A 350 16.95 1.58 39.96
N LYS A 351 16.40 1.77 38.75
CA LYS A 351 16.29 0.65 37.80
C LYS A 351 17.70 0.32 37.31
N ARG A 352 18.04 -0.97 37.24
CA ARG A 352 19.30 -1.39 36.62
C ARG A 352 19.31 -0.99 35.16
N VAL A 353 20.14 -0.01 34.81
CA VAL A 353 20.61 0.22 33.45
C VAL A 353 21.21 -1.10 32.96
N VAL A 354 20.76 -1.57 31.80
CA VAL A 354 21.35 -2.74 31.13
C VAL A 354 22.44 -2.20 30.21
N GLU A 355 23.69 -2.26 30.66
CA GLU A 355 24.83 -1.77 29.88
C GLU A 355 24.91 -2.46 28.50
N PRO A 356 25.28 -1.73 27.42
CA PRO A 356 25.54 -2.34 26.13
C PRO A 356 26.73 -3.30 26.21
N ILE A 357 26.54 -4.55 25.76
CA ILE A 357 27.62 -5.54 25.67
C ILE A 357 28.52 -5.17 24.48
N ALA A 358 29.49 -4.29 24.73
CA ALA A 358 30.42 -3.78 23.72
C ALA A 358 31.90 -3.77 24.16
N HIS A 359 32.20 -3.61 25.47
CA HIS A 359 33.58 -3.37 25.94
C HIS A 359 34.23 -4.48 26.81
N ILE A 360 33.61 -5.65 26.95
CA ILE A 360 34.24 -6.78 27.67
C ILE A 360 35.18 -7.60 26.74
N VAL A 361 34.91 -7.62 25.44
CA VAL A 361 35.55 -8.53 24.47
C VAL A 361 37.07 -8.32 24.35
N GLU A 362 37.55 -7.08 24.37
CA GLU A 362 39.00 -6.78 24.24
C GLU A 362 39.79 -6.99 25.53
N ALA A 363 39.14 -6.97 26.69
CA ALA A 363 39.80 -7.11 27.99
C ALA A 363 40.06 -8.58 28.40
N GLU A 364 39.23 -9.51 27.91
CA GLU A 364 39.39 -10.95 28.21
C GLU A 364 40.23 -11.70 27.18
N ALA A 365 40.28 -11.23 25.92
CA ALA A 365 41.12 -11.81 24.87
C ALA A 365 42.60 -11.96 25.29
N ASN A 366 43.18 -10.91 25.90
CA ASN A 366 44.56 -10.89 26.39
C ASN A 366 44.82 -11.67 27.69
N LYS A 367 43.88 -12.51 28.17
CA LYS A 367 44.09 -13.43 29.32
C LYS A 367 44.00 -14.91 28.97
N VAL A 368 43.40 -15.28 27.84
CA VAL A 368 43.20 -16.68 27.46
C VAL A 368 44.52 -17.37 27.08
N GLU A 369 45.48 -16.62 26.55
CA GLU A 369 46.74 -17.17 25.98
C GLU A 369 47.77 -17.66 27.03
N ILE A 370 47.50 -17.50 28.34
CA ILE A 370 48.45 -17.85 29.44
C ILE A 370 47.92 -18.98 30.37
N GLN A 371 46.70 -19.50 30.15
CA GLN A 371 46.11 -20.56 31.01
C GLN A 371 45.82 -21.90 30.30
N SER A 372 46.30 -22.09 29.07
CA SER A 372 46.14 -23.33 28.30
C SER A 372 46.97 -24.53 28.79
N GLU A 373 47.94 -24.34 29.70
CA GLU A 373 48.89 -25.40 30.11
C GLU A 373 48.66 -26.05 31.48
N LYS A 374 47.66 -25.64 32.28
CA LYS A 374 47.56 -26.05 33.71
C LYS A 374 46.30 -26.82 34.16
N SER A 375 45.50 -27.32 33.23
CA SER A 375 44.27 -28.10 33.53
C SER A 375 44.31 -29.56 33.03
N LYS A 376 45.51 -30.16 32.99
CA LYS A 376 45.73 -31.61 32.74
C LYS A 376 46.01 -32.43 34.01
N GLU A 377 45.40 -32.05 35.14
CA GLU A 377 45.40 -32.87 36.35
C GLU A 377 44.21 -32.52 37.27
N ALA A 378 44.02 -33.29 38.35
CA ALA A 378 43.00 -33.09 39.39
C ALA A 378 41.51 -33.23 38.99
N ALA A 379 41.18 -34.22 38.15
CA ALA A 379 39.81 -34.78 38.14
C ALA A 379 39.65 -35.79 39.30
N LYS A 380 39.16 -35.35 40.48
CA LYS A 380 38.69 -36.26 41.55
C LYS A 380 37.83 -35.60 42.64
N ASP A 381 37.11 -36.47 43.35
CA ASP A 381 36.48 -36.33 44.66
C ASP A 381 35.21 -35.45 44.86
N LYS A 382 34.09 -36.19 44.96
CA LYS A 382 33.02 -36.13 45.99
C LYS A 382 31.76 -35.29 45.76
N ALA A 383 30.64 -36.00 45.90
CA ALA A 383 29.30 -35.50 46.24
C ALA A 383 28.86 -36.11 47.59
N HIS A 384 27.90 -35.50 48.30
CA HIS A 384 26.74 -36.15 48.97
C HIS A 384 25.86 -35.15 49.75
N GLU A 385 24.53 -35.36 49.70
CA GLU A 385 23.52 -35.09 50.77
C GLU A 385 23.26 -33.65 51.31
N LEU A 386 22.08 -33.25 51.84
CA LEU A 386 20.75 -33.88 52.13
C LEU A 386 19.62 -32.97 51.55
N THR A 387 18.53 -33.43 50.90
CA THR A 387 17.22 -33.93 51.42
C THR A 387 16.58 -33.13 52.58
N SER A 388 15.28 -32.80 52.64
CA SER A 388 14.07 -33.01 51.78
C SER A 388 13.11 -31.78 51.98
N SER A 389 11.76 -31.70 51.95
CA SER A 389 10.53 -32.55 51.82
C SER A 389 9.31 -31.58 51.78
N SER A 390 8.06 -31.84 51.35
CA SER A 390 7.39 -32.81 50.44
C SER A 390 5.87 -32.51 50.41
N GLY A 391 5.14 -32.59 49.28
CA GLY A 391 3.66 -32.40 49.26
C GLY A 391 2.98 -32.45 47.89
N VAL A 392 2.55 -33.64 47.45
CA VAL A 392 1.89 -34.01 46.15
C VAL A 392 1.27 -35.42 46.29
N PRO A 393 0.43 -35.97 45.36
CA PRO A 393 0.01 -35.51 44.03
C PRO A 393 -1.52 -35.22 43.98
N PRO A 394 -2.46 -35.83 43.19
CA PRO A 394 -2.39 -36.98 42.27
C PRO A 394 -2.10 -36.61 40.81
N ALA A 395 -1.63 -37.59 40.04
CA ALA A 395 -1.38 -37.50 38.59
C ALA A 395 -2.14 -38.61 37.86
N TYR A 396 -2.36 -38.45 36.54
CA TYR A 396 -2.78 -39.54 35.65
C TYR A 396 -1.59 -40.05 34.84
N SER A 397 -1.53 -41.36 34.65
CA SER A 397 -0.40 -42.08 34.07
C SER A 397 -0.41 -42.07 32.54
N VAL A 398 0.73 -41.78 31.92
CA VAL A 398 1.00 -42.21 30.55
C VAL A 398 1.13 -43.73 30.54
N GLN A 399 0.33 -44.41 29.73
CA GLN A 399 0.58 -45.81 29.37
C GLN A 399 1.61 -45.85 28.23
N SER A 400 2.69 -46.60 28.42
CA SER A 400 3.63 -46.87 27.34
C SER A 400 2.98 -47.78 26.29
N PRO A 401 3.08 -47.48 24.99
CA PRO A 401 2.92 -48.50 23.95
C PRO A 401 4.02 -49.56 24.14
N GLY A 402 3.64 -50.83 24.07
CA GLY A 402 4.61 -51.92 23.87
C GLY A 402 4.86 -52.14 22.38
N ASP A 403 5.86 -52.98 22.05
CA ASP A 403 6.07 -53.45 20.68
C ASP A 403 4.83 -54.22 20.18
N ASP A 404 4.15 -53.67 19.17
CA ASP A 404 3.69 -54.47 18.03
C ASP A 404 3.36 -53.59 16.80
N SER A 405 3.35 -54.22 15.62
CA SER A 405 3.07 -53.64 14.29
C SER A 405 4.03 -52.56 13.76
N THR A 406 4.85 -52.95 12.77
CA THR A 406 5.57 -52.04 11.87
C THR A 406 4.64 -51.54 10.76
N ALA A 407 4.29 -50.25 10.78
CA ALA A 407 3.62 -49.54 9.68
C ALA A 407 4.29 -48.18 9.48
N ASP A 408 4.42 -47.73 8.24
CA ASP A 408 5.08 -46.45 7.94
C ASP A 408 4.22 -45.28 8.48
N PRO A 409 4.82 -44.19 9.01
CA PRO A 409 4.09 -42.94 9.27
C PRO A 409 3.24 -42.45 8.09
N GLY A 410 3.66 -42.72 6.84
CA GLY A 410 2.87 -42.48 5.63
C GLY A 410 1.59 -43.32 5.55
N ASP A 411 1.69 -44.64 5.80
CA ASP A 411 0.53 -45.56 5.80
C ASP A 411 -0.56 -45.10 6.78
N GLN A 412 -0.14 -44.60 7.95
CA GLN A 412 -1.05 -44.16 9.00
C GLN A 412 -1.81 -42.89 8.61
N LEU A 413 -1.17 -41.95 7.90
CA LEU A 413 -1.88 -40.77 7.37
C LEU A 413 -2.78 -41.12 6.18
N ALA A 414 -2.32 -41.99 5.28
CA ALA A 414 -3.14 -42.48 4.18
C ALA A 414 -4.45 -43.12 4.68
N ALA A 415 -4.33 -43.98 5.70
CA ALA A 415 -5.48 -44.57 6.38
C ALA A 415 -6.38 -43.52 7.07
N ALA A 416 -5.82 -42.46 7.65
CA ALA A 416 -6.61 -41.39 8.26
C ALA A 416 -7.40 -40.56 7.23
N LEU A 417 -6.76 -40.17 6.11
CA LEU A 417 -7.37 -39.34 5.06
C LEU A 417 -8.38 -40.11 4.18
N GLY A 418 -8.22 -41.44 4.06
CA GLY A 418 -9.22 -42.32 3.46
C GLY A 418 -10.49 -42.52 4.30
N ASN A 419 -10.48 -42.15 5.59
CA ASN A 419 -11.60 -42.36 6.52
C ASN A 419 -12.41 -41.08 6.86
N LEU A 420 -12.21 -39.98 6.12
CA LEU A 420 -12.96 -38.72 6.29
C LEU A 420 -14.45 -38.90 5.94
N LYS A 421 -15.37 -38.44 6.79
CA LYS A 421 -16.82 -38.62 6.67
C LYS A 421 -17.46 -37.51 5.83
N LEU A 422 -16.93 -37.33 4.62
CA LEU A 422 -17.32 -36.28 3.69
C LEU A 422 -18.74 -36.52 3.16
N SER A 423 -19.70 -35.76 3.68
CA SER A 423 -21.08 -35.78 3.17
C SER A 423 -21.19 -35.01 1.85
N ASN A 424 -21.89 -35.58 0.87
CA ASN A 424 -22.30 -34.87 -0.36
C ASN A 424 -23.38 -33.77 -0.13
N VAL A 425 -23.59 -33.35 1.12
CA VAL A 425 -24.55 -32.30 1.51
C VAL A 425 -23.79 -30.99 1.71
N VAL A 426 -24.10 -30.01 0.86
CA VAL A 426 -23.55 -28.65 0.90
C VAL A 426 -23.99 -27.94 2.18
N GLY A 427 -23.05 -27.32 2.91
CA GLY A 427 -23.33 -26.74 4.22
C GLY A 427 -22.15 -25.96 4.82
N ASP A 428 -22.31 -25.53 6.08
CA ASP A 428 -21.28 -24.89 6.90
C ASP A 428 -19.99 -25.78 6.96
N PRO A 429 -18.79 -25.20 7.17
CA PRO A 429 -17.53 -25.94 7.21
C PRO A 429 -17.41 -26.81 8.48
N ASP A 430 -16.77 -27.96 8.34
CA ASP A 430 -16.49 -28.92 9.41
C ASP A 430 -15.06 -29.46 9.30
N ASN A 431 -14.67 -30.28 10.28
CA ASN A 431 -13.30 -30.80 10.37
C ASN A 431 -12.88 -31.60 9.13
N ASP A 432 -13.77 -32.45 8.62
CA ASP A 432 -13.45 -33.40 7.57
C ASP A 432 -13.36 -32.68 6.23
N LYS A 433 -14.27 -31.71 5.95
CA LYS A 433 -14.14 -30.81 4.80
C LYS A 433 -12.84 -30.00 4.84
N CYS A 434 -12.42 -29.49 6.00
CA CYS A 434 -11.17 -28.74 6.12
C CYS A 434 -9.93 -29.62 5.91
N LEU A 435 -9.95 -30.89 6.33
CA LEU A 435 -8.88 -31.87 6.05
C LEU A 435 -8.82 -32.26 4.56
N ALA A 436 -9.98 -32.50 3.93
CA ALA A 436 -10.05 -32.74 2.49
C ALA A 436 -9.57 -31.53 1.68
N HIS A 437 -9.86 -30.30 2.14
CA HIS A 437 -9.33 -29.09 1.52
C HIS A 437 -7.81 -28.96 1.68
N LEU A 438 -7.24 -29.25 2.85
CA LEU A 438 -5.78 -29.33 3.01
C LEU A 438 -5.19 -30.36 2.04
N ARG A 439 -5.77 -31.56 1.93
CA ARG A 439 -5.29 -32.60 1.01
C ARG A 439 -5.35 -32.17 -0.46
N PHE A 440 -6.41 -31.47 -0.86
CA PHE A 440 -6.52 -30.88 -2.20
C PHE A 440 -5.43 -29.82 -2.46
N LEU A 441 -5.14 -28.95 -1.49
CA LEU A 441 -4.06 -27.95 -1.61
C LEU A 441 -2.67 -28.60 -1.75
N TYR A 442 -2.44 -29.79 -1.16
CA TYR A 442 -1.19 -30.54 -1.36
C TYR A 442 -1.08 -31.12 -2.77
N ALA A 443 -2.17 -31.68 -3.32
CA ALA A 443 -2.19 -32.14 -4.71
C ALA A 443 -1.94 -30.98 -5.70
N LEU A 444 -2.48 -29.78 -5.45
CA LEU A 444 -2.17 -28.59 -6.25
C LEU A 444 -0.70 -28.15 -6.13
N HIS A 445 -0.09 -28.30 -4.96
CA HIS A 445 1.34 -28.00 -4.77
C HIS A 445 2.22 -29.04 -5.47
N ALA A 446 1.91 -30.34 -5.40
CA ALA A 446 2.61 -31.39 -6.15
C ALA A 446 2.58 -31.11 -7.66
N LEU A 447 1.41 -30.83 -8.22
CA LEU A 447 1.23 -30.46 -9.63
C LEU A 447 2.05 -29.22 -10.05
N LYS A 448 2.18 -28.23 -9.16
CA LYS A 448 3.04 -27.05 -9.38
C LYS A 448 4.52 -27.44 -9.45
N GLU A 449 4.98 -28.30 -8.55
CA GLU A 449 6.37 -28.78 -8.52
C GLU A 449 6.70 -29.64 -9.75
N ASP A 450 5.84 -30.57 -10.15
CA ASP A 450 6.05 -31.44 -11.33
C ASP A 450 6.20 -30.62 -12.62
N ILE A 451 5.29 -29.67 -12.85
CA ILE A 451 5.31 -28.78 -14.01
C ILE A 451 6.49 -27.81 -13.96
N GLY A 452 6.91 -27.41 -12.75
CA GLY A 452 8.15 -26.66 -12.55
C GLY A 452 9.37 -27.48 -12.96
N TYR A 453 9.58 -28.64 -12.34
CA TYR A 453 10.79 -29.46 -12.47
C TYR A 453 10.90 -30.29 -13.77
N THR A 454 9.83 -30.43 -14.56
CA THR A 454 9.88 -31.13 -15.86
C THR A 454 10.74 -30.36 -16.87
N ASP A 455 12.02 -30.72 -16.97
CA ASP A 455 12.96 -30.12 -17.92
C ASP A 455 12.49 -30.29 -19.38
N GLY A 456 12.61 -29.20 -20.14
CA GLY A 456 12.26 -29.16 -21.56
C GLY A 456 10.79 -29.07 -21.89
N LEU A 457 9.90 -29.04 -20.90
CA LEU A 457 8.46 -28.94 -21.13
C LEU A 457 8.16 -27.74 -22.05
N TRP A 458 7.53 -28.04 -23.20
CA TRP A 458 7.21 -27.07 -24.27
C TRP A 458 8.41 -26.29 -24.84
N GLY A 459 9.59 -26.91 -24.86
CA GLY A 459 10.83 -26.29 -25.37
C GLY A 459 11.51 -25.32 -24.40
N LEU A 460 11.02 -25.22 -23.16
CA LEU A 460 11.65 -24.46 -22.09
C LEU A 460 12.62 -25.39 -21.36
N TRP A 461 13.91 -25.32 -21.70
CA TRP A 461 14.98 -26.15 -21.09
C TRP A 461 15.67 -25.43 -19.92
N ASP A 462 15.96 -26.15 -18.82
CA ASP A 462 16.76 -25.66 -17.68
C ASP A 462 18.17 -25.23 -18.11
N SER A 463 18.69 -25.80 -19.21
CA SER A 463 19.95 -25.36 -19.84
C SER A 463 19.95 -23.88 -20.25
N ARG A 464 18.79 -23.26 -20.51
CA ARG A 464 18.69 -21.82 -20.79
C ARG A 464 19.10 -20.97 -19.60
N ALA A 465 19.02 -21.49 -18.37
CA ALA A 465 19.53 -20.80 -17.19
C ALA A 465 21.07 -20.64 -17.20
N LEU A 466 21.79 -21.33 -18.09
CA LEU A 466 23.23 -21.16 -18.31
C LEU A 466 23.56 -20.01 -19.28
N ALA A 467 22.58 -19.48 -20.02
CA ALA A 467 22.78 -18.57 -21.16
C ALA A 467 23.05 -17.09 -20.78
N SER A 468 23.61 -16.83 -19.59
CA SER A 468 24.13 -15.50 -19.17
C SER A 468 23.17 -14.30 -19.21
N PHE A 469 21.84 -14.50 -19.25
CA PHE A 469 20.90 -13.41 -19.00
C PHE A 469 20.85 -13.05 -17.51
N GLU A 470 20.85 -11.76 -17.15
CA GLU A 470 20.71 -11.36 -15.74
C GLU A 470 19.23 -11.43 -15.29
N PRO A 471 18.90 -12.05 -14.15
CA PRO A 471 17.53 -12.23 -13.69
C PRO A 471 16.92 -10.88 -13.24
N LYS A 472 15.90 -10.41 -13.96
CA LYS A 472 15.13 -9.20 -13.64
C LYS A 472 14.17 -9.45 -12.46
N LEU A 473 14.73 -9.67 -11.27
CA LEU A 473 13.97 -9.92 -10.04
C LEU A 473 13.05 -8.73 -9.66
N PRO A 474 11.94 -8.98 -8.94
CA PRO A 474 11.02 -7.94 -8.49
C PRO A 474 11.66 -6.83 -7.64
N ASP A 475 11.04 -5.66 -7.69
CA ASP A 475 11.64 -4.44 -7.14
C ASP A 475 11.73 -4.49 -5.60
N GLY A 476 12.95 -4.37 -5.07
CA GLY A 476 13.25 -4.51 -3.64
C GLY A 476 13.87 -5.87 -3.23
N GLN A 477 13.86 -6.89 -4.10
CA GLN A 477 14.58 -8.15 -3.84
C GLN A 477 16.11 -7.92 -3.86
N PRO A 478 16.89 -8.59 -2.97
CA PRO A 478 18.34 -8.56 -3.04
C PRO A 478 18.82 -9.33 -4.28
N GLN A 479 19.56 -8.67 -5.17
CA GLN A 479 20.12 -9.33 -6.35
C GLN A 479 21.11 -10.44 -5.94
N PRO A 480 21.10 -11.61 -6.62
CA PRO A 480 22.02 -12.72 -6.36
C PRO A 480 23.48 -12.27 -6.52
N LYS A 481 24.33 -12.69 -5.58
CA LYS A 481 25.72 -12.18 -5.46
C LYS A 481 26.75 -13.16 -6.00
N THR A 482 26.41 -14.44 -5.99
CA THR A 482 27.22 -15.56 -6.47
C THR A 482 26.65 -16.13 -7.75
N GLU A 483 27.48 -16.83 -8.53
CA GLU A 483 27.02 -17.49 -9.75
C GLU A 483 26.03 -18.63 -9.47
N GLN A 484 26.14 -19.27 -8.30
CA GLN A 484 25.20 -20.29 -7.85
C GLN A 484 23.81 -19.69 -7.56
N GLU A 485 23.74 -18.57 -6.84
CA GLU A 485 22.47 -17.86 -6.61
C GLU A 485 21.89 -17.33 -7.93
N ARG A 486 22.72 -16.84 -8.87
CA ARG A 486 22.26 -16.45 -10.22
C ARG A 486 21.72 -17.64 -11.01
N LEU A 487 22.35 -18.81 -10.92
CA LEU A 487 21.86 -20.02 -11.56
C LEU A 487 20.52 -20.46 -10.96
N GLN A 488 20.39 -20.46 -9.63
CA GLN A 488 19.13 -20.76 -8.93
C GLN A 488 18.01 -19.78 -9.33
N ALA A 489 18.29 -18.47 -9.36
CA ALA A 489 17.32 -17.46 -9.81
C ALA A 489 16.88 -17.68 -11.27
N ARG A 490 17.82 -17.94 -12.19
CA ARG A 490 17.51 -18.20 -13.61
C ARG A 490 16.73 -19.51 -13.80
N LEU A 491 17.04 -20.56 -13.04
CA LEU A 491 16.27 -21.81 -13.03
C LEU A 491 14.84 -21.56 -12.53
N SER A 492 14.67 -20.85 -11.40
CA SER A 492 13.36 -20.44 -10.89
C SER A 492 12.54 -19.69 -11.94
N LEU A 493 13.14 -18.79 -12.72
CA LEU A 493 12.45 -18.06 -13.80
C LEU A 493 12.04 -18.97 -14.98
N VAL A 494 12.86 -19.93 -15.39
CA VAL A 494 12.51 -20.90 -16.44
C VAL A 494 11.34 -21.78 -16.00
N ARG A 495 11.36 -22.24 -14.74
CA ARG A 495 10.30 -23.05 -14.12
C ARG A 495 9.02 -22.24 -13.95
N GLU A 496 9.13 -20.96 -13.59
CA GLU A 496 7.97 -20.05 -13.52
C GLU A 496 7.34 -19.85 -14.90
N LYS A 497 8.15 -19.86 -15.97
CA LYS A 497 7.61 -19.78 -17.33
C LYS A 497 6.79 -21.02 -17.70
N ARG A 498 7.18 -22.22 -17.24
CA ARG A 498 6.38 -23.44 -17.39
C ARG A 498 5.06 -23.31 -16.63
N TRP A 499 5.11 -22.97 -15.34
CA TRP A 499 3.90 -22.81 -14.51
C TRP A 499 2.94 -21.72 -15.03
N SER A 500 3.47 -20.56 -15.43
CA SER A 500 2.74 -19.47 -16.07
C SER A 500 1.97 -19.93 -17.32
N LEU A 501 2.60 -20.76 -18.14
CA LEU A 501 2.00 -21.28 -19.37
C LEU A 501 0.95 -22.36 -19.07
N PHE A 502 1.23 -23.23 -18.10
CA PHE A 502 0.33 -24.26 -17.62
C PHE A 502 -0.98 -23.70 -17.04
N VAL A 503 -0.90 -22.71 -16.16
CA VAL A 503 -2.08 -22.02 -15.59
C VAL A 503 -2.89 -21.31 -16.68
N THR A 504 -2.21 -20.70 -17.66
CA THR A 504 -2.89 -20.05 -18.80
C THR A 504 -3.64 -21.07 -19.67
N ARG A 505 -3.06 -22.25 -19.92
CA ARG A 505 -3.74 -23.39 -20.57
C ARG A 505 -4.91 -23.90 -19.72
N ALA A 506 -4.71 -24.06 -18.41
CA ALA A 506 -5.73 -24.55 -17.48
C ALA A 506 -7.00 -23.68 -17.46
N VAL A 507 -6.85 -22.35 -17.51
CA VAL A 507 -7.99 -21.41 -17.58
C VAL A 507 -8.78 -21.52 -18.89
N ASP A 508 -8.12 -21.86 -19.99
CA ASP A 508 -8.78 -22.13 -21.26
C ASP A 508 -9.50 -23.50 -21.28
N ARG A 509 -8.89 -24.53 -20.70
CA ARG A 509 -9.49 -25.86 -20.48
C ARG A 509 -10.70 -25.77 -19.55
N TYR A 510 -10.61 -24.97 -18.48
CA TYR A 510 -11.75 -24.60 -17.63
C TYR A 510 -12.82 -23.82 -18.40
N THR A 511 -12.43 -22.94 -19.33
CA THR A 511 -13.39 -22.25 -20.21
C THR A 511 -14.12 -23.23 -21.13
N ALA A 512 -13.44 -24.24 -21.68
CA ALA A 512 -14.07 -25.31 -22.46
C ALA A 512 -15.08 -26.08 -21.59
N TRP A 513 -14.64 -26.57 -20.42
CA TRP A 513 -15.49 -27.29 -19.45
C TRP A 513 -16.72 -26.49 -19.02
N TRP A 514 -16.55 -25.22 -18.63
CA TRP A 514 -17.64 -24.30 -18.26
C TRP A 514 -18.68 -24.18 -19.37
N ASN A 515 -18.29 -24.25 -20.63
CA ASN A 515 -19.19 -24.17 -21.78
C ASN A 515 -19.93 -25.49 -22.09
N THR A 516 -19.53 -26.63 -21.51
CA THR A 516 -20.26 -27.91 -21.65
C THR A 516 -21.56 -27.95 -20.83
N PHE A 517 -21.68 -27.12 -19.78
CA PHE A 517 -22.86 -27.07 -18.93
C PHE A 517 -24.07 -26.46 -19.67
N PRO A 518 -25.29 -27.05 -19.56
CA PRO A 518 -26.50 -26.48 -20.13
C PRO A 518 -26.76 -25.04 -19.68
N LYS A 519 -26.84 -24.12 -20.64
CA LYS A 519 -26.97 -22.67 -20.40
C LYS A 519 -28.43 -22.25 -20.34
N ASN A 520 -28.84 -21.60 -19.24
CA ASN A 520 -30.21 -21.12 -19.00
C ASN A 520 -30.19 -19.62 -18.70
N ILE A 521 -29.69 -18.85 -19.69
CA ILE A 521 -29.18 -17.49 -19.52
C ILE A 521 -30.13 -16.53 -18.78
N LEU A 522 -29.56 -15.71 -17.89
CA LEU A 522 -30.29 -14.61 -17.28
C LEU A 522 -30.61 -13.55 -18.34
N GLN A 523 -31.88 -13.12 -18.39
CA GLN A 523 -32.33 -11.95 -19.14
C GLN A 523 -32.59 -10.77 -18.19
N GLN A 524 -32.52 -9.54 -18.69
CA GLN A 524 -32.91 -8.37 -17.90
C GLN A 524 -34.38 -8.46 -17.46
N THR A 525 -35.27 -8.99 -18.32
CA THR A 525 -36.69 -9.24 -17.97
C THR A 525 -36.86 -10.00 -16.64
N HIS A 526 -36.00 -11.00 -16.37
CA HIS A 526 -36.02 -11.79 -15.13
C HIS A 526 -35.66 -10.97 -13.89
N MET A 527 -34.93 -9.86 -14.04
CA MET A 527 -34.54 -8.99 -12.92
C MET A 527 -35.71 -8.15 -12.37
N GLY A 528 -36.75 -7.92 -13.18
CA GLY A 528 -38.01 -7.28 -12.76
C GLY A 528 -39.12 -8.26 -12.37
N GLN A 529 -38.91 -9.56 -12.56
CA GLN A 529 -39.85 -10.60 -12.15
C GLN A 529 -39.69 -10.89 -10.65
N LYS A 530 -40.71 -10.52 -9.88
CA LYS A 530 -40.74 -10.74 -8.42
C LYS A 530 -40.47 -12.21 -8.05
N LYS A 531 -39.43 -12.45 -7.25
CA LYS A 531 -38.93 -13.79 -6.85
C LYS A 531 -38.44 -14.70 -7.99
N SER A 532 -38.01 -14.18 -9.15
CA SER A 532 -37.62 -15.03 -10.30
C SER A 532 -36.55 -16.10 -9.95
N PRO A 533 -36.74 -17.37 -10.37
CA PRO A 533 -35.77 -18.44 -10.14
C PRO A 533 -34.46 -18.25 -10.92
N HIS A 534 -34.47 -17.43 -11.97
CA HIS A 534 -33.26 -17.06 -12.72
C HIS A 534 -32.51 -15.89 -12.06
N TYR A 535 -33.12 -15.16 -11.13
CA TYR A 535 -32.56 -13.93 -10.55
C TYR A 535 -32.55 -13.92 -9.01
N SER A 536 -33.63 -13.48 -8.37
CA SER A 536 -33.62 -13.14 -6.95
C SER A 536 -33.75 -14.33 -6.01
N THR A 537 -34.37 -15.44 -6.45
CA THR A 537 -34.39 -16.68 -5.68
C THR A 537 -33.27 -17.65 -6.06
N PHE A 538 -32.60 -17.45 -7.20
CA PHE A 538 -31.43 -18.24 -7.67
C PHE A 538 -30.41 -18.56 -6.56
N PRO A 539 -29.94 -17.60 -5.73
CA PRO A 539 -28.88 -17.91 -4.77
C PRO A 539 -29.30 -18.83 -3.63
N THR A 540 -30.60 -19.12 -3.48
CA THR A 540 -31.17 -19.77 -2.28
C THR A 540 -32.14 -20.92 -2.54
N ALA A 541 -32.82 -20.92 -3.69
CA ALA A 541 -33.86 -21.88 -4.06
C ALA A 541 -33.45 -22.83 -5.20
N SER A 542 -32.24 -22.69 -5.75
CA SER A 542 -31.70 -23.65 -6.72
C SER A 542 -31.39 -25.00 -6.06
N GLU A 543 -31.82 -26.08 -6.71
CA GLU A 543 -31.52 -27.45 -6.32
C GLU A 543 -30.09 -27.82 -6.78
N PRO A 544 -29.31 -28.57 -5.97
CA PRO A 544 -27.97 -28.99 -6.36
C PRO A 544 -28.01 -30.00 -7.52
N MET A 545 -27.12 -29.83 -8.50
CA MET A 545 -26.78 -30.94 -9.38
C MET A 545 -26.10 -32.05 -8.57
N THR A 546 -26.32 -33.31 -8.93
CA THR A 546 -25.59 -34.43 -8.34
C THR A 546 -24.24 -34.57 -9.04
N TRP A 547 -23.16 -34.62 -8.27
CA TRP A 547 -21.83 -34.95 -8.78
C TRP A 547 -21.66 -36.47 -8.90
N SER A 548 -20.97 -36.91 -9.96
CA SER A 548 -20.55 -38.29 -10.17
C SER A 548 -19.10 -38.34 -10.68
N GLN A 549 -18.43 -39.48 -10.52
CA GLN A 549 -16.99 -39.61 -10.77
C GLN A 549 -16.60 -39.43 -12.25
N ASP A 550 -17.55 -39.57 -13.18
CA ASP A 550 -17.40 -39.29 -14.61
C ASP A 550 -17.63 -37.81 -15.00
N MET A 551 -17.92 -36.93 -14.02
CA MET A 551 -18.12 -35.49 -14.22
C MET A 551 -16.98 -34.62 -13.68
N ILE A 552 -16.04 -35.19 -12.94
CA ILE A 552 -14.90 -34.45 -12.38
C ILE A 552 -13.86 -34.16 -13.49
N PRO A 553 -13.41 -32.91 -13.64
CA PRO A 553 -12.40 -32.55 -14.63
C PRO A 553 -10.97 -32.79 -14.09
N PRO A 554 -9.92 -32.64 -14.93
CA PRO A 554 -8.52 -32.69 -14.53
C PRO A 554 -8.16 -31.76 -13.35
N LEU A 555 -7.08 -32.07 -12.64
CA LEU A 555 -6.67 -31.36 -11.43
C LEU A 555 -6.41 -29.86 -11.65
N ASP A 556 -5.84 -29.47 -12.78
CA ASP A 556 -5.61 -28.07 -13.15
C ASP A 556 -6.91 -27.31 -13.47
N VAL A 557 -7.93 -28.00 -13.95
CA VAL A 557 -9.26 -27.44 -14.18
C VAL A 557 -10.02 -27.33 -12.85
N MET A 558 -9.82 -28.29 -11.93
CA MET A 558 -10.27 -28.18 -10.54
C MET A 558 -9.60 -27.04 -9.77
N MET A 559 -8.32 -26.76 -10.02
CA MET A 559 -7.59 -25.60 -9.49
C MET A 559 -8.24 -24.28 -9.92
N VAL A 560 -8.57 -24.13 -11.21
CA VAL A 560 -9.27 -22.95 -11.72
C VAL A 560 -10.68 -22.83 -11.14
N PHE A 561 -11.41 -23.95 -11.03
CA PHE A 561 -12.75 -23.98 -10.44
C PHE A 561 -12.73 -23.53 -8.98
N HIS A 562 -11.80 -24.05 -8.18
CA HIS A 562 -11.54 -23.65 -6.79
C HIS A 562 -11.29 -22.14 -6.69
N ALA A 563 -10.30 -21.61 -7.41
CA ALA A 563 -9.96 -20.19 -7.36
C ALA A 563 -11.11 -19.27 -7.80
N HIS A 564 -11.96 -19.71 -8.73
CA HIS A 564 -13.16 -18.99 -9.14
C HIS A 564 -14.22 -18.98 -8.01
N MET A 565 -14.47 -20.12 -7.36
CA MET A 565 -15.45 -20.22 -6.26
C MET A 565 -15.07 -19.37 -5.03
N LEU A 566 -13.76 -19.19 -4.78
CA LEU A 566 -13.24 -18.31 -3.72
C LEU A 566 -13.45 -16.80 -3.97
N ASN A 567 -14.16 -16.45 -5.03
CA ASN A 567 -14.60 -15.10 -5.36
C ASN A 567 -16.14 -15.04 -5.39
N PRO A 568 -16.83 -15.14 -4.23
CA PRO A 568 -18.23 -15.55 -4.15
C PRO A 568 -19.22 -14.65 -4.90
N ARG A 569 -18.97 -13.32 -4.98
CA ARG A 569 -19.83 -12.44 -5.81
C ARG A 569 -19.58 -12.55 -7.31
N ASN A 570 -18.35 -12.84 -7.73
CA ASN A 570 -18.02 -13.01 -9.15
C ASN A 570 -18.56 -14.37 -9.65
N PHE A 571 -18.31 -15.44 -8.89
CA PHE A 571 -18.85 -16.76 -9.16
C PHE A 571 -20.40 -16.78 -9.19
N LEU A 572 -21.05 -16.07 -8.26
CA LEU A 572 -22.51 -15.89 -8.30
C LEU A 572 -22.96 -15.14 -9.57
N GLU A 573 -22.34 -14.00 -9.89
CA GLU A 573 -22.72 -13.19 -11.05
C GLU A 573 -22.57 -13.97 -12.38
N ASP A 574 -21.52 -14.76 -12.55
CA ASP A 574 -21.33 -15.60 -13.75
C ASP A 574 -22.21 -16.85 -13.77
N CYS A 575 -22.39 -17.54 -12.63
CA CYS A 575 -23.37 -18.64 -12.54
C CYS A 575 -24.78 -18.15 -12.91
N MET A 576 -25.18 -16.96 -12.45
CA MET A 576 -26.46 -16.35 -12.80
C MET A 576 -26.53 -15.99 -14.28
N ARG A 577 -25.52 -15.31 -14.83
CA ARG A 577 -25.46 -14.90 -16.24
C ARG A 577 -25.65 -16.08 -17.20
N ASP A 578 -25.04 -17.22 -16.90
CA ASP A 578 -25.10 -18.43 -17.71
C ASP A 578 -26.21 -19.43 -17.30
N GLY A 579 -26.90 -19.18 -16.19
CA GLY A 579 -28.00 -20.02 -15.70
C GLY A 579 -27.59 -21.30 -14.96
N LEU A 580 -26.36 -21.37 -14.45
CA LEU A 580 -25.78 -22.55 -13.80
C LEU A 580 -26.22 -22.70 -12.33
N SER A 581 -27.54 -22.69 -12.12
CA SER A 581 -28.21 -22.85 -10.82
C SER A 581 -27.78 -24.13 -10.09
N GLY A 582 -27.72 -25.25 -10.82
CA GLY A 582 -27.30 -26.55 -10.29
C GLY A 582 -25.86 -26.54 -9.76
N LEU A 583 -24.93 -25.95 -10.51
CA LEU A 583 -23.51 -25.85 -10.14
C LEU A 583 -23.32 -24.94 -8.91
N TRP A 584 -23.99 -23.78 -8.89
CA TRP A 584 -24.02 -22.88 -7.72
C TRP A 584 -24.58 -23.57 -6.47
N ALA A 585 -25.58 -24.44 -6.62
CA ALA A 585 -26.20 -25.15 -5.52
C ALA A 585 -25.41 -26.38 -5.04
N ALA A 586 -24.68 -27.06 -5.94
CA ALA A 586 -23.93 -28.28 -5.65
C ALA A 586 -22.55 -28.06 -5.01
N GLY A 587 -21.93 -26.89 -5.22
CA GLY A 587 -20.63 -26.57 -4.65
C GLY A 587 -19.51 -27.53 -5.07
N PHE A 588 -18.44 -27.58 -4.26
CA PHE A 588 -17.23 -28.34 -4.57
C PHE A 588 -17.37 -29.83 -4.17
N PRO A 589 -17.04 -30.80 -5.05
CA PRO A 589 -17.30 -32.23 -4.85
C PRO A 589 -16.33 -32.93 -3.88
N TRP A 590 -16.31 -32.52 -2.61
CA TRP A 590 -15.32 -32.95 -1.61
C TRP A 590 -15.09 -34.47 -1.50
N ALA A 591 -16.15 -35.28 -1.46
CA ALA A 591 -16.02 -36.73 -1.31
C ALA A 591 -15.26 -37.34 -2.51
N ILE A 592 -15.76 -37.10 -3.73
CA ILE A 592 -15.19 -37.64 -4.97
C ILE A 592 -13.77 -37.10 -5.20
N VAL A 593 -13.49 -35.84 -4.84
CA VAL A 593 -12.14 -35.26 -4.93
C VAL A 593 -11.18 -35.92 -3.94
N ASN A 594 -11.62 -36.20 -2.70
CA ASN A 594 -10.80 -36.92 -1.72
C ASN A 594 -10.59 -38.40 -2.11
N GLU A 595 -11.56 -39.03 -2.77
CA GLU A 595 -11.44 -40.38 -3.32
C GLU A 595 -10.51 -40.44 -4.54
N SER A 596 -10.41 -39.36 -5.32
CA SER A 596 -9.59 -39.27 -6.55
C SER A 596 -8.17 -38.74 -6.31
N ILE A 597 -7.81 -38.42 -5.07
CA ILE A 597 -6.43 -38.10 -4.66
C ILE A 597 -5.86 -39.32 -3.92
N GLN A 598 -4.63 -39.72 -4.23
CA GLN A 598 -3.94 -40.87 -3.63
C GLN A 598 -3.18 -40.47 -2.34
N ALA A 599 -2.41 -41.38 -1.72
CA ALA A 599 -1.69 -41.05 -0.48
C ALA A 599 -0.51 -40.10 -0.74
N GLU A 600 0.08 -40.25 -1.92
CA GLU A 600 1.19 -39.53 -2.52
C GLU A 600 0.78 -38.15 -3.07
N PHE A 601 -0.50 -37.79 -2.93
CA PHE A 601 -1.18 -36.62 -3.50
C PHE A 601 -1.42 -36.63 -5.01
N ASP A 602 -1.02 -37.69 -5.72
CA ASP A 602 -1.36 -37.94 -7.12
C ASP A 602 -2.89 -37.91 -7.36
N TYR A 603 -3.32 -37.27 -8.45
CA TYR A 603 -4.73 -37.21 -8.85
C TYR A 603 -5.03 -38.27 -9.92
N SER A 604 -5.88 -39.24 -9.58
CA SER A 604 -6.15 -40.41 -10.41
C SER A 604 -7.64 -40.71 -10.48
N VAL A 605 -8.13 -40.95 -11.69
CA VAL A 605 -9.55 -41.19 -12.01
C VAL A 605 -9.68 -42.37 -12.98
N PRO A 606 -10.84 -43.06 -13.03
CA PRO A 606 -11.10 -44.09 -14.03
C PRO A 606 -10.96 -43.56 -15.47
N ASP A 607 -10.41 -44.36 -16.39
CA ASP A 607 -10.15 -43.90 -17.77
C ASP A 607 -11.43 -43.48 -18.53
N THR A 608 -12.59 -44.03 -18.18
CA THR A 608 -13.90 -43.58 -18.68
C THR A 608 -14.21 -42.12 -18.35
N THR A 609 -13.68 -41.58 -17.26
CA THR A 609 -13.74 -40.16 -16.90
C THR A 609 -12.89 -39.32 -17.86
N LYS A 610 -11.69 -39.84 -18.20
CA LYS A 610 -10.73 -39.19 -19.10
C LYS A 610 -11.26 -39.15 -20.53
N GLU A 611 -11.77 -40.28 -21.03
CA GLU A 611 -12.45 -40.39 -22.32
C GLU A 611 -13.62 -39.40 -22.43
N ARG A 612 -14.48 -39.35 -21.40
CA ARG A 612 -15.63 -38.46 -21.36
C ARG A 612 -15.24 -36.98 -21.30
N TRP A 613 -14.22 -36.63 -20.52
CA TRP A 613 -13.67 -35.27 -20.50
C TRP A 613 -13.23 -34.83 -21.91
N THR A 614 -12.45 -35.67 -22.60
CA THR A 614 -11.95 -35.39 -23.95
C THR A 614 -13.10 -35.28 -24.96
N GLN A 615 -14.10 -36.16 -24.87
CA GLN A 615 -15.29 -36.12 -25.71
C GLN A 615 -16.13 -34.84 -25.50
N LEU A 616 -16.25 -34.35 -24.26
CA LEU A 616 -17.06 -33.19 -23.93
C LEU A 616 -16.37 -31.85 -24.21
N THR A 617 -15.06 -31.77 -24.03
CA THR A 617 -14.29 -30.50 -24.12
C THR A 617 -13.51 -30.33 -25.41
N GLY A 618 -13.09 -31.44 -26.04
CA GLY A 618 -12.13 -31.44 -27.15
C GLY A 618 -10.67 -31.25 -26.72
N CYS A 619 -10.39 -31.17 -25.42
CA CYS A 619 -9.03 -31.12 -24.85
C CYS A 619 -8.54 -32.53 -24.50
N SER A 620 -7.22 -32.75 -24.53
CA SER A 620 -6.57 -33.92 -23.91
C SER A 620 -6.91 -34.00 -22.41
N TRP A 621 -6.78 -35.17 -21.76
CA TRP A 621 -6.99 -35.28 -20.29
C TRP A 621 -5.89 -34.56 -19.51
N ASP A 622 -4.64 -34.76 -19.89
CA ASP A 622 -3.49 -34.08 -19.28
C ASP A 622 -3.20 -32.76 -20.03
N ASN A 623 -2.96 -31.70 -19.27
CA ASN A 623 -2.75 -30.34 -19.83
C ASN A 623 -1.55 -30.30 -20.78
N VAL A 624 -0.49 -31.07 -20.50
CA VAL A 624 0.74 -31.12 -21.31
C VAL A 624 0.51 -31.66 -22.72
N ASP A 625 -0.49 -32.53 -22.91
CA ASP A 625 -0.82 -33.20 -24.16
C ASP A 625 -1.80 -32.40 -25.04
N ASP A 626 -2.30 -31.24 -24.59
CA ASP A 626 -3.04 -30.34 -25.47
C ASP A 626 -2.10 -29.70 -26.52
N PRO A 627 -2.60 -29.41 -27.75
CA PRO A 627 -1.77 -28.89 -28.83
C PRO A 627 -0.96 -27.64 -28.46
N MET A 628 0.27 -27.53 -28.97
CA MET A 628 1.15 -26.36 -28.78
C MET A 628 0.70 -25.08 -29.49
N THR A 629 -0.45 -25.12 -30.16
CA THR A 629 -1.13 -23.96 -30.72
C THR A 629 -2.58 -23.88 -30.24
N LYS A 630 -3.12 -22.65 -30.22
CA LYS A 630 -4.51 -22.33 -29.91
C LYS A 630 -5.22 -21.79 -31.15
N GLU A 631 -6.46 -22.20 -31.37
CA GLU A 631 -7.33 -21.52 -32.33
C GLU A 631 -7.98 -20.29 -31.68
N LEU A 632 -7.80 -19.12 -32.31
CA LEU A 632 -8.54 -17.90 -32.04
C LEU A 632 -9.42 -17.56 -33.26
N LYS A 633 -10.48 -16.77 -33.04
CA LYS A 633 -11.19 -16.07 -34.12
C LYS A 633 -10.73 -14.62 -34.14
N CYS A 634 -10.33 -14.13 -35.31
CA CYS A 634 -9.94 -12.73 -35.47
C CYS A 634 -11.12 -11.82 -35.11
N PRO A 635 -10.98 -10.87 -34.16
CA PRO A 635 -12.09 -10.00 -33.77
C PRO A 635 -12.70 -9.19 -34.94
N ALA A 636 -11.87 -8.78 -35.90
CA ALA A 636 -12.28 -7.98 -37.06
C ALA A 636 -13.01 -8.79 -38.14
N CYS A 637 -12.41 -9.88 -38.65
CA CYS A 637 -12.95 -10.63 -39.80
C CYS A 637 -13.53 -12.01 -39.46
N GLN A 638 -13.51 -12.42 -38.19
CA GLN A 638 -13.97 -13.72 -37.66
C GLN A 638 -13.23 -14.97 -38.20
N GLN A 639 -12.27 -14.80 -39.12
CA GLN A 639 -11.41 -15.87 -39.62
C GLN A 639 -10.63 -16.56 -38.48
N LYS A 640 -10.46 -17.88 -38.61
CA LYS A 640 -9.58 -18.67 -37.73
C LYS A 640 -8.14 -18.20 -37.83
N VAL A 641 -7.50 -17.95 -36.69
CA VAL A 641 -6.07 -17.65 -36.54
C VAL A 641 -5.48 -18.67 -35.57
N ILE A 642 -4.49 -19.43 -36.03
CA ILE A 642 -3.74 -20.38 -35.20
C ILE A 642 -2.57 -19.61 -34.59
N VAL A 643 -2.44 -19.64 -33.26
CA VAL A 643 -1.37 -18.95 -32.51
C VAL A 643 -0.57 -19.95 -31.68
N PRO A 644 0.75 -19.81 -31.51
CA PRO A 644 1.49 -20.62 -30.56
C PRO A 644 1.11 -20.25 -29.11
N TRP A 645 1.10 -21.23 -28.21
CA TRP A 645 0.91 -20.96 -26.77
C TRP A 645 2.07 -20.13 -26.21
N THR A 646 3.31 -20.39 -26.63
CA THR A 646 4.48 -19.56 -26.32
C THR A 646 5.41 -19.46 -27.52
N THR A 647 6.13 -18.35 -27.67
CA THR A 647 7.27 -18.24 -28.59
C THR A 647 8.62 -18.36 -27.86
N CYS A 648 8.61 -18.66 -26.56
CA CYS A 648 9.83 -18.81 -25.75
C CYS A 648 10.46 -20.22 -25.83
N GLY A 649 9.82 -21.20 -26.46
CA GLY A 649 10.35 -22.57 -26.58
C GLY A 649 11.30 -22.73 -27.78
N THR A 650 12.37 -23.51 -27.62
CA THR A 650 13.38 -23.76 -28.67
C THR A 650 13.74 -25.25 -28.80
N ASP A 651 14.16 -25.66 -30.00
CA ASP A 651 14.68 -27.02 -30.23
C ASP A 651 16.04 -27.19 -29.52
N LYS A 652 16.31 -28.41 -29.02
CA LYS A 652 17.58 -28.70 -28.31
C LYS A 652 18.83 -28.31 -29.10
N ASP A 653 18.81 -28.53 -30.41
CA ASP A 653 20.00 -28.42 -31.27
C ASP A 653 20.18 -27.03 -31.90
N ASN A 654 19.16 -26.16 -31.86
CA ASN A 654 19.15 -24.84 -32.50
C ASN A 654 19.86 -23.72 -31.70
N GLN A 655 20.62 -24.07 -30.65
CA GLN A 655 21.29 -23.13 -29.72
C GLN A 655 22.43 -22.28 -30.33
N LYS A 656 22.54 -22.20 -31.66
CA LYS A 656 23.58 -21.45 -32.39
C LYS A 656 23.00 -20.45 -33.37
N LYS A 657 22.25 -19.49 -32.83
CA LYS A 657 21.95 -18.23 -33.53
C LYS A 657 23.03 -17.17 -33.25
N SER A 658 23.04 -16.15 -34.09
CA SER A 658 24.09 -15.13 -34.19
C SER A 658 24.11 -14.14 -33.01
N ASP A 659 25.24 -13.45 -32.84
CA ASP A 659 25.46 -12.49 -31.75
C ASP A 659 24.49 -11.29 -31.72
N GLU A 660 23.66 -11.12 -32.75
CA GLU A 660 22.63 -10.08 -32.88
C GLU A 660 21.26 -10.50 -32.27
N ASP A 661 20.98 -11.80 -32.10
CA ASP A 661 19.72 -12.33 -31.54
C ASP A 661 19.68 -12.31 -29.99
N LYS A 662 20.54 -11.53 -29.33
CA LYS A 662 20.90 -11.67 -27.90
C LYS A 662 19.87 -11.22 -26.84
N GLU A 663 18.63 -10.93 -27.21
CA GLU A 663 17.52 -10.73 -26.25
C GLU A 663 16.45 -11.84 -26.36
N GLU A 664 16.86 -13.10 -26.13
CA GLU A 664 15.93 -14.20 -25.80
C GLU A 664 15.30 -14.00 -24.40
N ASP A 665 14.48 -12.97 -24.27
CA ASP A 665 13.67 -12.68 -23.08
C ASP A 665 12.68 -13.84 -22.78
N LEU A 666 12.45 -14.16 -21.50
CA LEU A 666 11.41 -15.14 -21.10
C LEU A 666 9.98 -14.59 -21.30
N VAL A 667 9.88 -13.38 -21.88
CA VAL A 667 8.66 -12.72 -22.30
C VAL A 667 8.56 -12.70 -23.84
N GLY A 668 7.99 -13.75 -24.40
CA GLY A 668 7.66 -13.90 -25.83
C GLY A 668 6.34 -13.25 -26.25
N THR A 669 5.82 -13.64 -27.41
CA THR A 669 4.62 -13.08 -28.06
C THR A 669 3.51 -14.11 -28.35
N GLY A 670 3.64 -15.34 -27.85
CA GLY A 670 2.58 -16.36 -27.89
C GLY A 670 1.42 -16.05 -26.93
N TYR A 671 0.33 -16.82 -27.02
CA TYR A 671 -0.92 -16.51 -26.30
C TYR A 671 -0.79 -16.52 -24.77
N GLY A 672 0.09 -17.37 -24.23
CA GLY A 672 0.47 -17.40 -22.81
C GLY A 672 1.77 -16.67 -22.49
N ASP A 673 2.17 -15.70 -23.34
CA ASP A 673 3.30 -14.80 -23.09
C ASP A 673 2.83 -13.36 -22.88
N GLY A 674 3.55 -12.60 -22.04
CA GLY A 674 3.12 -11.26 -21.65
C GLY A 674 3.14 -10.18 -22.74
N LYS A 675 3.83 -10.40 -23.87
CA LYS A 675 3.77 -9.51 -25.06
C LYS A 675 2.92 -10.14 -26.18
N PHE A 676 1.88 -10.93 -25.87
CA PHE A 676 1.03 -11.59 -26.88
C PHE A 676 0.65 -10.65 -28.04
N LEU A 677 1.08 -11.02 -29.25
CA LEU A 677 0.84 -10.26 -30.47
C LEU A 677 0.89 -11.18 -31.70
N VAL A 678 -0.19 -11.26 -32.46
CA VAL A 678 -0.24 -11.94 -33.77
C VAL A 678 -0.91 -11.07 -34.83
N LYS A 679 -0.51 -11.17 -36.10
CA LYS A 679 -1.19 -10.51 -37.22
C LYS A 679 -2.17 -11.47 -37.88
N CYS A 680 -3.41 -11.04 -38.15
CA CYS A 680 -4.35 -11.86 -38.91
C CYS A 680 -3.96 -11.93 -40.40
N MET A 681 -3.80 -13.14 -40.95
CA MET A 681 -3.36 -13.34 -42.33
C MET A 681 -4.39 -12.94 -43.41
N VAL A 682 -5.66 -12.68 -43.06
CA VAL A 682 -6.74 -12.37 -44.03
C VAL A 682 -7.15 -10.90 -44.01
N CYS A 683 -7.18 -10.26 -42.84
CA CYS A 683 -7.55 -8.84 -42.72
C CYS A 683 -6.42 -7.96 -42.21
N GLU A 684 -5.22 -8.50 -41.96
CA GLU A 684 -4.03 -7.78 -41.47
C GLU A 684 -4.13 -7.10 -40.10
N THR A 685 -5.28 -7.19 -39.41
CA THR A 685 -5.47 -6.67 -38.05
C THR A 685 -4.46 -7.30 -37.07
N PRO A 686 -3.69 -6.50 -36.30
CA PRO A 686 -2.93 -7.00 -35.17
C PRO A 686 -3.87 -7.38 -34.02
N ILE A 687 -3.63 -8.53 -33.40
CA ILE A 687 -4.41 -9.08 -32.30
C ILE A 687 -3.50 -9.19 -31.08
N ASP A 688 -3.83 -8.42 -30.05
CA ASP A 688 -3.21 -8.43 -28.72
C ASP A 688 -4.29 -8.58 -27.62
N ASN A 689 -3.88 -8.62 -26.36
CA ASN A 689 -4.81 -8.72 -25.22
C ASN A 689 -5.76 -7.52 -25.10
N ARG A 690 -5.36 -6.33 -25.60
CA ARG A 690 -6.16 -5.11 -25.56
C ARG A 690 -7.33 -5.21 -26.53
N LEU A 691 -7.07 -5.67 -27.76
CA LEU A 691 -8.12 -5.97 -28.74
C LEU A 691 -9.01 -7.12 -28.28
N LEU A 692 -8.46 -8.20 -27.70
CA LEU A 692 -9.27 -9.30 -27.18
C LEU A 692 -10.19 -8.85 -26.03
N SER A 693 -9.75 -7.93 -25.18
CA SER A 693 -10.57 -7.32 -24.14
C SER A 693 -11.72 -6.47 -24.69
N VAL A 694 -11.47 -5.70 -25.76
CA VAL A 694 -12.54 -4.99 -26.50
C VAL A 694 -13.46 -5.97 -27.21
N ALA A 695 -12.95 -7.05 -27.78
CA ALA A 695 -13.75 -8.11 -28.40
C ALA A 695 -14.65 -8.84 -27.39
N LYS A 696 -14.22 -8.96 -26.13
CA LYS A 696 -15.05 -9.40 -25.01
C LYS A 696 -16.19 -8.40 -24.75
N PHE A 697 -15.90 -7.09 -24.66
CA PHE A 697 -16.93 -6.05 -24.48
C PHE A 697 -17.95 -6.03 -25.62
N VAL A 698 -17.51 -6.07 -26.89
CA VAL A 698 -18.39 -6.09 -28.07
C VAL A 698 -19.26 -7.35 -28.09
N ARG A 699 -18.73 -8.50 -27.65
CA ARG A 699 -19.50 -9.76 -27.51
C ARG A 699 -20.54 -9.68 -26.39
N ASP A 700 -20.15 -9.31 -25.18
CA ASP A 700 -21.07 -9.13 -24.04
C ASP A 700 -22.19 -8.12 -24.39
N ALA A 701 -21.86 -7.02 -25.07
CA ALA A 701 -22.83 -6.04 -25.56
C ALA A 701 -23.73 -6.60 -26.67
N SER A 702 -23.21 -7.45 -27.57
CA SER A 702 -24.02 -8.11 -28.60
C SER A 702 -25.03 -9.10 -28.00
N ASP A 703 -24.65 -9.83 -26.95
CA ASP A 703 -25.56 -10.73 -26.22
C ASP A 703 -26.62 -9.94 -25.44
N LEU A 704 -26.28 -8.77 -24.90
CA LEU A 704 -27.24 -7.82 -24.31
C LEU A 704 -28.26 -7.32 -25.33
N ILE A 705 -27.84 -7.03 -26.57
CA ILE A 705 -28.71 -6.54 -27.64
C ILE A 705 -29.59 -7.65 -28.21
N ARG A 706 -29.03 -8.84 -28.45
CA ARG A 706 -29.70 -9.97 -29.13
C ARG A 706 -30.54 -10.85 -28.22
N SER A 707 -30.08 -11.07 -26.99
CA SER A 707 -30.57 -12.13 -26.10
C SER A 707 -31.04 -11.60 -24.74
N ASP A 708 -31.04 -10.27 -24.56
CA ASP A 708 -31.32 -9.55 -23.30
C ASP A 708 -30.39 -9.91 -22.12
N LYS A 709 -29.23 -10.51 -22.39
CA LYS A 709 -28.26 -10.92 -21.35
C LYS A 709 -27.65 -9.67 -20.68
N PRO A 710 -27.81 -9.42 -19.37
CA PRO A 710 -27.25 -8.23 -18.72
C PRO A 710 -25.72 -8.22 -18.78
N MET A 711 -25.10 -7.03 -18.89
CA MET A 711 -23.65 -6.91 -18.87
C MET A 711 -23.09 -7.37 -17.51
N PRO A 712 -21.90 -8.00 -17.47
CA PRO A 712 -21.25 -8.34 -16.21
C PRO A 712 -20.96 -7.04 -15.42
N GLY A 713 -21.12 -7.09 -14.10
CA GLY A 713 -21.07 -5.92 -13.21
C GLY A 713 -22.43 -5.28 -12.91
N THR A 714 -23.48 -5.62 -13.66
CA THR A 714 -24.82 -5.00 -13.54
C THR A 714 -25.88 -5.88 -12.86
N VAL A 715 -25.56 -7.13 -12.52
CA VAL A 715 -26.55 -8.11 -12.01
C VAL A 715 -26.82 -7.93 -10.52
N LEU A 716 -25.76 -7.96 -9.70
CA LEU A 716 -25.85 -7.86 -8.24
C LEU A 716 -25.90 -6.40 -7.77
N LYS A 717 -26.62 -6.11 -6.68
CA LYS A 717 -26.64 -4.78 -6.05
C LYS A 717 -25.34 -4.53 -5.27
N ALA A 718 -24.73 -3.37 -5.49
CA ALA A 718 -23.32 -3.16 -5.12
C ALA A 718 -23.05 -3.00 -3.61
N ASN A 719 -24.03 -2.63 -2.79
CA ASN A 719 -23.86 -2.50 -1.33
C ASN A 719 -24.14 -3.80 -0.56
N THR A 720 -25.13 -4.58 -1.00
CA THR A 720 -25.56 -5.84 -0.37
C THR A 720 -24.91 -7.08 -0.99
N GLY A 721 -24.45 -7.00 -2.24
CA GLY A 721 -23.97 -8.16 -3.02
C GLY A 721 -25.11 -9.09 -3.48
N GLN A 722 -26.38 -8.71 -3.32
CA GLN A 722 -27.53 -9.57 -3.58
C GLN A 722 -28.21 -9.24 -4.94
N PRO A 723 -28.86 -10.23 -5.59
CA PRO A 723 -29.80 -9.99 -6.68
C PRO A 723 -31.18 -9.60 -6.14
N GLU A 724 -31.36 -8.32 -5.81
CA GLU A 724 -32.64 -7.80 -5.32
C GLU A 724 -33.60 -7.45 -6.46
N ASP A 725 -34.84 -7.97 -6.43
CA ASP A 725 -35.92 -7.68 -7.40
C ASP A 725 -35.98 -6.17 -7.76
N ILE A 726 -36.04 -5.85 -9.05
CA ILE A 726 -36.24 -4.46 -9.51
C ILE A 726 -37.72 -4.09 -9.42
N ALA A 727 -38.02 -3.01 -8.70
CA ALA A 727 -39.37 -2.46 -8.63
C ALA A 727 -39.64 -1.52 -9.83
N GLY A 728 -40.56 -1.91 -10.71
CA GLY A 728 -40.96 -1.12 -11.88
C GLY A 728 -40.21 -1.50 -13.15
N ASN A 729 -39.80 -0.51 -13.95
CA ASN A 729 -39.10 -0.74 -15.21
C ASN A 729 -37.63 -1.12 -14.95
N VAL A 730 -37.22 -2.30 -15.44
CA VAL A 730 -35.84 -2.80 -15.33
C VAL A 730 -34.80 -1.84 -15.90
N GLY A 731 -35.13 -1.05 -16.93
CA GLY A 731 -34.20 -0.07 -17.49
C GLY A 731 -33.95 1.16 -16.62
N ASP A 732 -34.79 1.43 -15.62
CA ASP A 732 -34.71 2.65 -14.80
C ASP A 732 -34.03 2.43 -13.43
N ASP A 733 -33.60 1.20 -13.13
CA ASP A 733 -32.80 0.87 -11.95
C ASP A 733 -31.34 1.36 -12.10
N PRO A 734 -30.72 1.96 -11.07
CA PRO A 734 -29.34 2.42 -11.15
C PRO A 734 -28.31 1.35 -11.53
N ARG A 735 -28.54 0.06 -11.21
CA ARG A 735 -27.64 -1.07 -11.52
C ARG A 735 -27.58 -1.37 -13.02
N THR A 736 -28.72 -1.30 -13.69
CA THR A 736 -28.89 -1.66 -15.11
C THR A 736 -28.67 -0.48 -16.05
N TYR A 737 -28.45 0.72 -15.51
CA TYR A 737 -28.15 1.94 -16.27
C TYR A 737 -27.12 1.75 -17.41
N PRO A 738 -25.97 1.04 -17.21
CA PRO A 738 -25.01 0.82 -18.31
C PRO A 738 -25.62 0.02 -19.48
N ASN A 739 -26.49 -0.95 -19.19
CA ASN A 739 -27.15 -1.79 -20.19
C ASN A 739 -28.12 -0.95 -21.06
N LYS A 740 -28.87 -0.05 -20.43
CA LYS A 740 -29.77 0.88 -21.13
C LYS A 740 -28.98 1.82 -22.04
N LEU A 741 -27.91 2.42 -21.51
CA LEU A 741 -27.02 3.32 -22.25
C LEU A 741 -26.38 2.63 -23.46
N ILE A 742 -25.90 1.39 -23.30
CA ILE A 742 -25.35 0.59 -24.41
C ILE A 742 -26.42 0.34 -25.49
N LYS A 743 -27.62 -0.12 -25.09
CA LYS A 743 -28.73 -0.39 -26.00
C LYS A 743 -29.22 0.84 -26.77
N SER A 744 -29.14 2.06 -26.21
CA SER A 744 -29.73 3.26 -26.80
C SER A 744 -28.75 4.24 -27.48
N GLU A 745 -27.59 4.51 -26.89
CA GLU A 745 -26.67 5.56 -27.38
C GLU A 745 -25.33 4.99 -27.93
N MET A 746 -24.94 3.77 -27.54
CA MET A 746 -23.72 3.13 -28.04
C MET A 746 -23.98 2.07 -29.12
N LEU A 747 -25.22 1.63 -29.37
CA LEU A 747 -25.55 0.50 -30.25
C LEU A 747 -24.74 0.46 -31.56
N GLY A 748 -24.85 1.49 -32.41
CA GLY A 748 -24.11 1.55 -33.67
C GLY A 748 -22.60 1.65 -33.47
N TRP A 749 -22.16 2.43 -32.48
CA TRP A 749 -20.75 2.67 -32.16
C TRP A 749 -20.03 1.41 -31.66
N THR A 750 -20.67 0.60 -30.81
CA THR A 750 -20.11 -0.65 -30.30
C THR A 750 -20.01 -1.70 -31.41
N LEU A 751 -20.97 -1.74 -32.33
CA LEU A 751 -20.93 -2.64 -33.50
C LEU A 751 -19.88 -2.20 -34.54
N SER A 752 -19.54 -0.90 -34.61
CA SER A 752 -18.44 -0.39 -35.44
C SER A 752 -17.08 -0.31 -34.73
N LEU A 753 -16.99 -0.66 -33.44
CA LEU A 753 -15.80 -0.41 -32.61
C LEU A 753 -14.57 -1.22 -33.06
N ILE A 754 -14.79 -2.40 -33.65
CA ILE A 754 -13.75 -3.21 -34.28
C ILE A 754 -14.04 -3.24 -35.78
N PRO A 755 -13.32 -2.46 -36.61
CA PRO A 755 -13.55 -2.44 -38.06
C PRO A 755 -13.10 -3.76 -38.70
N ALA A 756 -13.77 -4.17 -39.78
CA ALA A 756 -13.54 -5.45 -40.46
C ALA A 756 -12.14 -5.58 -41.13
N ARG A 757 -11.43 -4.46 -41.26
CA ARG A 757 -10.02 -4.32 -41.65
C ARG A 757 -9.40 -3.20 -40.81
N PRO A 758 -8.08 -3.20 -40.55
CA PRO A 758 -7.41 -2.10 -39.89
C PRO A 758 -7.56 -0.83 -40.72
N GLU A 759 -7.80 0.29 -40.05
CA GLU A 759 -7.72 1.61 -40.67
C GLU A 759 -6.26 2.01 -40.87
N LEU A 760 -5.99 2.78 -41.93
CA LEU A 760 -4.71 3.46 -42.13
C LEU A 760 -4.81 4.89 -41.59
N ASP A 761 -3.74 5.40 -41.01
CA ASP A 761 -3.60 6.82 -40.68
C ASP A 761 -3.41 7.66 -41.95
N ASP A 762 -4.29 8.65 -42.13
CA ASP A 762 -4.42 9.42 -43.37
C ASP A 762 -3.20 10.30 -43.70
N LYS A 763 -2.25 10.44 -42.77
CA LYS A 763 -1.04 11.28 -42.92
C LYS A 763 0.23 10.48 -43.11
N THR A 764 0.29 9.28 -42.55
CA THR A 764 1.50 8.43 -42.53
C THR A 764 1.37 7.15 -43.35
N GLY A 765 0.14 6.74 -43.69
CA GLY A 765 -0.13 5.48 -44.40
C GLY A 765 0.09 4.22 -43.53
N VAL A 766 0.35 4.39 -42.23
CA VAL A 766 0.60 3.29 -41.28
C VAL A 766 -0.72 2.78 -40.71
N ILE A 767 -0.81 1.48 -40.43
CA ILE A 767 -1.96 0.88 -39.73
C ILE A 767 -2.16 1.55 -38.35
N LYS A 768 -3.37 2.07 -38.09
CA LYS A 768 -3.74 2.60 -36.77
C LYS A 768 -3.68 1.50 -35.71
N PRO A 769 -3.28 1.81 -34.46
CA PRO A 769 -3.28 0.83 -33.37
C PRO A 769 -4.70 0.26 -33.15
N PRO A 770 -4.82 -1.00 -32.71
CA PRO A 770 -6.12 -1.62 -32.49
C PRO A 770 -6.90 -0.92 -31.35
N PRO A 771 -8.25 -0.95 -31.38
CA PRO A 771 -9.07 -0.35 -30.34
C PRO A 771 -8.81 -0.99 -28.98
N THR A 772 -8.77 -0.16 -27.92
CA THR A 772 -8.54 -0.58 -26.53
C THR A 772 -9.72 -0.18 -25.64
N MET A 773 -9.76 -0.68 -24.40
CA MET A 773 -10.80 -0.32 -23.42
C MET A 773 -10.80 1.17 -23.04
N GLU A 774 -9.75 1.93 -23.38
CA GLU A 774 -9.73 3.39 -23.27
C GLU A 774 -10.78 4.06 -24.16
N LEU A 775 -11.04 3.53 -25.36
CA LEU A 775 -12.09 4.07 -26.25
C LEU A 775 -13.49 3.84 -25.66
N VAL A 776 -13.69 2.70 -24.99
CA VAL A 776 -14.93 2.40 -24.26
C VAL A 776 -15.07 3.33 -23.05
N ARG A 777 -14.00 3.56 -22.28
CA ARG A 777 -13.98 4.55 -21.19
C ARG A 777 -14.36 5.94 -21.69
N ALA A 778 -13.70 6.42 -22.76
CA ALA A 778 -13.94 7.72 -23.36
C ALA A 778 -15.38 7.88 -23.89
N LYS A 779 -15.99 6.80 -24.42
CA LYS A 779 -17.39 6.84 -24.86
C LYS A 779 -18.37 6.88 -23.69
N PHE A 780 -18.09 6.21 -22.58
CA PHE A 780 -18.86 6.38 -21.35
C PHE A 780 -18.70 7.80 -20.77
N GLU A 781 -17.50 8.39 -20.80
CA GLU A 781 -17.24 9.79 -20.44
C GLU A 781 -18.12 10.76 -21.24
N GLU A 782 -18.03 10.71 -22.58
CA GLU A 782 -18.80 11.57 -23.49
C GLU A 782 -20.32 11.55 -23.22
N ILE A 783 -20.87 10.40 -22.83
CA ILE A 783 -22.30 10.23 -22.57
C ILE A 783 -22.67 10.63 -21.12
N VAL A 784 -21.72 10.57 -20.17
CA VAL A 784 -21.92 10.93 -18.75
C VAL A 784 -21.71 12.42 -18.48
N GLU A 785 -20.96 13.13 -19.31
CA GLU A 785 -20.78 14.58 -19.21
C GLU A 785 -21.85 15.36 -20.01
N ASP A 786 -22.47 14.73 -21.01
CA ASP A 786 -23.54 15.31 -21.83
C ASP A 786 -24.90 15.36 -21.08
N ALA A 787 -25.25 16.56 -20.61
CA ALA A 787 -26.46 16.81 -19.83
C ALA A 787 -27.78 16.73 -20.61
N ASP A 788 -27.77 16.60 -21.95
CA ASP A 788 -28.97 16.34 -22.76
C ASP A 788 -29.13 14.84 -23.05
N LYS A 789 -28.03 14.11 -23.30
CA LYS A 789 -28.05 12.63 -23.30
C LYS A 789 -28.50 12.10 -21.93
N LEU A 790 -27.89 12.55 -20.83
CA LEU A 790 -28.30 12.17 -19.47
C LEU A 790 -29.81 12.34 -19.23
N PHE A 791 -30.40 13.45 -19.70
CA PHE A 791 -31.81 13.77 -19.46
C PHE A 791 -32.78 12.75 -20.08
N LYS A 792 -32.42 12.09 -21.20
CA LYS A 792 -33.20 11.01 -21.81
C LYS A 792 -33.42 9.81 -20.87
N PHE A 793 -32.52 9.60 -19.89
CA PHE A 793 -32.41 8.35 -19.13
C PHE A 793 -32.94 8.42 -17.70
N VAL A 794 -33.47 9.58 -17.27
CA VAL A 794 -33.91 9.85 -15.91
C VAL A 794 -35.41 9.56 -15.76
N ALA A 795 -35.79 8.82 -14.72
CA ALA A 795 -37.18 8.40 -14.50
C ALA A 795 -38.13 9.59 -14.19
N ASP A 796 -37.69 10.59 -13.41
CA ASP A 796 -38.49 11.80 -13.17
C ASP A 796 -38.18 12.89 -14.20
N ARG A 797 -39.05 13.02 -15.20
CA ARG A 797 -38.96 14.03 -16.27
C ARG A 797 -39.08 15.49 -15.78
N ARG A 798 -39.37 15.74 -14.50
CA ARG A 798 -39.43 17.08 -13.90
C ARG A 798 -38.06 17.58 -13.41
N TYR A 799 -37.05 16.72 -13.36
CA TYR A 799 -35.71 17.07 -12.91
C TYR A 799 -34.66 16.77 -13.99
N ARG A 800 -33.81 17.76 -14.29
CA ARG A 800 -32.66 17.59 -15.20
C ARG A 800 -31.37 17.51 -14.37
N PRO A 801 -30.92 16.31 -13.97
CA PRO A 801 -29.71 16.14 -13.17
C PRO A 801 -28.47 16.56 -13.95
N LYS A 802 -27.55 17.23 -13.26
CA LYS A 802 -26.24 17.63 -13.82
C LYS A 802 -25.17 16.52 -13.74
N LYS A 803 -25.44 15.41 -13.05
CA LYS A 803 -24.53 14.27 -12.81
C LYS A 803 -25.32 12.98 -12.56
N LEU A 804 -24.71 11.82 -12.83
CA LEU A 804 -25.30 10.51 -12.50
C LEU A 804 -25.40 10.24 -10.99
N SER A 805 -26.37 9.38 -10.63
CA SER A 805 -26.53 8.85 -9.27
C SER A 805 -25.27 8.11 -8.79
N ARG A 806 -25.06 8.01 -7.47
CA ARG A 806 -23.91 7.27 -6.89
C ARG A 806 -23.92 5.80 -7.34
N GLU A 807 -25.09 5.18 -7.40
CA GLU A 807 -25.24 3.77 -7.75
C GLU A 807 -25.06 3.52 -9.25
N SER A 808 -25.55 4.41 -10.13
CA SER A 808 -25.31 4.32 -11.57
C SER A 808 -23.83 4.49 -11.92
N ARG A 809 -23.14 5.43 -11.24
CA ARG A 809 -21.68 5.59 -11.38
C ARG A 809 -20.93 4.34 -10.93
N LEU A 810 -21.34 3.74 -9.81
CA LEU A 810 -20.79 2.49 -9.28
C LEU A 810 -21.05 1.28 -10.20
N ALA A 811 -22.20 1.21 -10.86
CA ALA A 811 -22.53 0.19 -11.85
C ALA A 811 -21.66 0.29 -13.12
N VAL A 812 -21.44 1.50 -13.64
CA VAL A 812 -20.48 1.72 -14.75
C VAL A 812 -19.08 1.25 -14.35
N ARG A 813 -18.62 1.55 -13.12
CA ARG A 813 -17.29 1.10 -12.66
C ARG A 813 -17.20 -0.42 -12.59
N ARG A 814 -18.21 -1.08 -11.99
CA ARG A 814 -18.28 -2.55 -11.89
C ARG A 814 -18.44 -3.26 -13.22
N LEU A 815 -18.90 -2.58 -14.28
CA LEU A 815 -18.89 -3.10 -15.64
C LEU A 815 -17.48 -2.99 -16.25
N MET A 816 -16.88 -1.80 -16.22
CA MET A 816 -15.55 -1.57 -16.82
C MET A 816 -14.46 -2.46 -16.19
N SER A 817 -14.57 -2.76 -14.89
CA SER A 817 -13.68 -3.68 -14.17
C SER A 817 -13.77 -5.16 -14.61
N ARG A 818 -14.62 -5.50 -15.59
CA ARG A 818 -14.80 -6.86 -16.17
C ARG A 818 -14.10 -7.07 -17.51
N TYR A 819 -13.36 -6.06 -17.97
CA TYR A 819 -12.68 -6.02 -19.27
C TYR A 819 -11.29 -5.39 -19.20
N TRP A 820 -10.90 -4.81 -18.06
CA TRP A 820 -9.55 -4.29 -17.89
C TRP A 820 -8.59 -5.47 -17.72
N ASP A 821 -7.67 -5.63 -18.67
CA ASP A 821 -6.67 -6.71 -18.77
C ASP A 821 -7.23 -8.15 -18.63
N ASN A 822 -8.54 -8.33 -18.85
CA ASN A 822 -9.25 -9.60 -18.75
C ASN A 822 -9.87 -10.01 -20.10
N VAL A 823 -9.22 -10.97 -20.76
CA VAL A 823 -9.66 -11.54 -22.05
C VAL A 823 -10.63 -12.74 -21.89
N GLY A 824 -10.67 -13.37 -20.72
CA GLY A 824 -11.51 -14.54 -20.43
C GLY A 824 -13.00 -14.18 -20.38
N PRO A 825 -13.93 -15.14 -20.53
CA PRO A 825 -15.36 -14.82 -20.54
C PRO A 825 -15.90 -14.38 -19.16
N PHE A 826 -15.18 -14.70 -18.09
CA PHE A 826 -15.58 -14.51 -16.71
C PHE A 826 -15.49 -13.07 -16.21
N ALA A 827 -16.17 -12.81 -15.11
CA ALA A 827 -16.18 -11.56 -14.36
C ALA A 827 -14.87 -11.30 -13.60
N LEU A 828 -14.00 -12.30 -13.50
CA LEU A 828 -12.72 -12.32 -12.80
C LEU A 828 -11.61 -12.77 -13.77
N ASP A 829 -10.43 -12.17 -13.64
CA ASP A 829 -9.19 -12.74 -14.20
C ASP A 829 -8.83 -14.01 -13.40
N LEU A 830 -9.07 -15.18 -14.01
CA LEU A 830 -8.84 -16.47 -13.37
C LEU A 830 -7.37 -16.87 -13.33
N VAL A 831 -6.51 -16.34 -14.22
CA VAL A 831 -5.07 -16.66 -14.19
C VAL A 831 -4.44 -15.98 -12.99
N GLY A 832 -4.64 -14.68 -12.81
CA GLY A 832 -4.18 -13.99 -11.60
C GLY A 832 -4.83 -14.53 -10.32
N ALA A 833 -6.09 -14.97 -10.36
CA ALA A 833 -6.74 -15.61 -9.20
C ALA A 833 -6.06 -16.94 -8.81
N VAL A 834 -5.85 -17.87 -9.75
CA VAL A 834 -5.15 -19.14 -9.49
C VAL A 834 -3.75 -18.90 -8.96
N LEU A 835 -2.99 -18.00 -9.58
CA LEU A 835 -1.64 -17.64 -9.16
C LEU A 835 -1.64 -17.14 -7.71
N ARG A 836 -2.57 -16.24 -7.34
CA ARG A 836 -2.70 -15.79 -5.95
C ARG A 836 -3.09 -16.92 -4.99
N GLN A 837 -3.98 -17.84 -5.37
CA GLN A 837 -4.37 -18.96 -4.50
C GLN A 837 -3.26 -20.01 -4.31
N GLY A 838 -2.38 -20.22 -5.28
CA GLY A 838 -1.21 -21.12 -5.15
C GLY A 838 -0.33 -20.77 -3.94
N VAL A 839 -0.14 -19.47 -3.67
CA VAL A 839 0.65 -18.97 -2.53
C VAL A 839 0.01 -19.31 -1.17
N PHE A 840 -1.32 -19.46 -1.12
CA PHE A 840 -1.98 -19.98 0.07
C PHE A 840 -1.68 -21.47 0.23
N GLY A 841 -1.80 -22.26 -0.85
CA GLY A 841 -1.39 -23.67 -0.87
C GLY A 841 0.03 -23.90 -0.36
N ASP A 842 1.00 -23.14 -0.90
CA ASP A 842 2.42 -23.19 -0.48
C ASP A 842 2.59 -22.91 1.03
N LYS A 843 1.87 -21.91 1.59
CA LYS A 843 1.88 -21.61 3.04
C LYS A 843 1.31 -22.77 3.86
N MET A 844 0.18 -23.35 3.45
CA MET A 844 -0.47 -24.44 4.18
C MET A 844 0.36 -25.72 4.17
N ARG A 845 0.99 -26.03 3.02
CA ARG A 845 1.93 -27.15 2.85
C ARG A 845 3.23 -26.99 3.67
N ARG A 846 3.66 -25.75 3.96
CA ARG A 846 4.83 -25.47 4.80
C ARG A 846 4.53 -25.61 6.30
N ILE A 847 3.34 -25.15 6.73
CA ILE A 847 2.89 -25.24 8.13
C ILE A 847 2.60 -26.68 8.57
N ASP A 848 2.19 -27.51 7.61
CA ASP A 848 2.08 -28.96 7.72
C ASP A 848 1.07 -29.48 8.76
N TRP A 849 -0.11 -28.86 8.81
CA TRP A 849 -1.22 -29.35 9.64
C TRP A 849 -1.79 -30.69 9.18
N LEU A 850 -1.57 -31.11 7.93
CA LEU A 850 -2.11 -32.37 7.41
C LEU A 850 -1.43 -33.59 8.06
N HIS A 851 -0.10 -33.56 8.21
CA HIS A 851 0.68 -34.60 8.89
C HIS A 851 0.74 -34.41 10.41
N SER A 852 -0.04 -33.48 10.98
CA SER A 852 -0.02 -33.20 12.42
C SER A 852 -0.83 -34.23 13.22
N PRO A 853 -0.30 -34.82 14.31
CA PRO A 853 -1.09 -35.68 15.19
C PRO A 853 -2.23 -34.93 15.91
N ALA A 854 -2.23 -33.60 15.87
CA ALA A 854 -3.29 -32.73 16.38
C ALA A 854 -4.17 -32.12 15.27
N ALA A 855 -4.17 -32.67 14.05
CA ALA A 855 -4.90 -32.11 12.89
C ALA A 855 -6.40 -31.90 13.18
N VAL A 856 -7.11 -32.92 13.67
CA VAL A 856 -8.56 -32.87 13.96
C VAL A 856 -8.89 -31.84 15.05
N GLU A 857 -8.06 -31.74 16.09
CA GLU A 857 -8.24 -30.74 17.15
C GLU A 857 -7.98 -29.32 16.62
N THR A 858 -6.99 -29.18 15.73
CA THR A 858 -6.68 -27.92 15.04
C THR A 858 -7.84 -27.48 14.16
N MET A 859 -8.45 -28.39 13.39
CA MET A 859 -9.67 -28.11 12.62
C MET A 859 -10.82 -27.65 13.52
N THR A 860 -11.02 -28.35 14.65
CA THR A 860 -12.07 -28.03 15.63
C THR A 860 -11.91 -26.60 16.17
N ARG A 861 -10.68 -26.20 16.53
CA ARG A 861 -10.37 -24.85 17.02
C ARG A 861 -10.61 -23.79 15.93
N LEU A 862 -10.19 -24.04 14.68
CA LEU A 862 -10.30 -23.04 13.62
C LEU A 862 -11.71 -22.84 13.09
N VAL A 863 -12.59 -23.86 13.12
CA VAL A 863 -14.01 -23.69 12.77
C VAL A 863 -14.72 -22.79 13.79
N VAL A 864 -14.44 -22.95 15.08
CA VAL A 864 -14.94 -22.06 16.15
C VAL A 864 -14.42 -20.63 15.97
N LYS A 865 -13.12 -20.49 15.70
CA LYS A 865 -12.45 -19.20 15.46
C LYS A 865 -13.00 -18.47 14.24
N TYR A 866 -13.30 -19.21 13.16
CA TYR A 866 -13.94 -18.69 11.95
C TYR A 866 -15.36 -18.15 12.22
N GLY A 867 -16.20 -18.86 12.97
CA GLY A 867 -17.54 -18.37 13.33
C GLY A 867 -17.50 -17.06 14.15
N ARG A 868 -16.51 -16.91 15.02
CA ARG A 868 -16.22 -15.68 15.76
C ARG A 868 -15.72 -14.55 14.86
N PHE A 869 -14.77 -14.83 13.96
CA PHE A 869 -14.28 -13.86 12.96
C PHE A 869 -15.42 -13.34 12.06
N PHE A 870 -16.30 -14.23 11.60
CA PHE A 870 -17.45 -13.83 10.78
C PHE A 870 -18.46 -12.97 11.57
N SER A 871 -18.59 -13.20 12.88
CA SER A 871 -19.39 -12.36 13.77
C SER A 871 -18.81 -10.94 13.88
N ILE A 872 -17.48 -10.80 14.00
CA ILE A 872 -16.80 -9.48 13.96
C ILE A 872 -17.10 -8.76 12.65
N MET A 873 -17.00 -9.44 11.49
CA MET A 873 -17.32 -8.85 10.19
C MET A 873 -18.78 -8.41 10.07
N ALA A 874 -19.72 -9.20 10.60
CA ALA A 874 -21.16 -8.88 10.58
C ALA A 874 -21.52 -7.71 11.51
N GLU A 875 -20.74 -7.47 12.57
CA GLU A 875 -20.95 -6.38 13.52
C GLU A 875 -20.23 -5.08 13.17
N ASN A 876 -19.18 -5.16 12.34
CA ASN A 876 -18.34 -4.02 11.96
C ASN A 876 -18.33 -3.83 10.42
N PRO A 877 -19.49 -3.68 9.76
CA PRO A 877 -19.65 -3.84 8.31
C PRO A 877 -18.99 -2.75 7.44
N GLU A 878 -18.52 -1.67 8.06
CA GLU A 878 -17.80 -0.54 7.47
C GLU A 878 -16.28 -0.64 7.63
N GLN A 879 -15.79 -1.66 8.35
CA GLN A 879 -14.38 -1.91 8.62
C GLN A 879 -13.91 -3.15 7.85
N THR A 880 -12.72 -3.09 7.27
CA THR A 880 -12.05 -4.29 6.75
C THR A 880 -11.59 -5.15 7.92
N CYS A 881 -11.84 -6.46 7.85
CA CYS A 881 -11.31 -7.45 8.78
C CYS A 881 -10.39 -8.41 8.02
N VAL A 882 -9.35 -8.94 8.69
CA VAL A 882 -8.32 -9.78 8.05
C VAL A 882 -8.25 -11.15 8.74
N PRO A 883 -8.37 -12.26 7.97
CA PRO A 883 -8.24 -13.61 8.48
C PRO A 883 -6.82 -13.94 8.99
N THR A 884 -6.75 -14.96 9.84
CA THR A 884 -5.52 -15.73 10.12
C THR A 884 -5.57 -17.03 9.30
N LEU A 885 -4.43 -17.65 8.98
CA LEU A 885 -4.40 -18.79 8.03
C LEU A 885 -5.33 -19.96 8.41
N ASP A 886 -5.59 -20.14 9.70
CA ASP A 886 -6.53 -21.11 10.24
C ASP A 886 -8.00 -20.70 10.03
N VAL A 887 -8.33 -19.44 10.29
CA VAL A 887 -9.64 -18.83 9.96
C VAL A 887 -9.93 -18.91 8.46
N ASP A 888 -8.91 -18.68 7.62
CA ASP A 888 -9.08 -18.64 6.17
C ASP A 888 -9.30 -20.00 5.54
N LEU A 889 -8.61 -21.04 6.04
CA LEU A 889 -8.89 -22.42 5.63
C LEU A 889 -10.38 -22.75 5.80
N ALA A 890 -10.98 -22.40 6.95
CA ALA A 890 -12.41 -22.57 7.17
C ALA A 890 -13.27 -21.64 6.29
N TRP A 891 -12.86 -20.40 6.07
CA TRP A 891 -13.60 -19.45 5.23
C TRP A 891 -13.66 -19.92 3.77
N HIS A 892 -12.52 -20.33 3.21
CA HIS A 892 -12.42 -20.90 1.86
C HIS A 892 -13.23 -22.20 1.73
N THR A 893 -13.09 -23.11 2.70
CA THR A 893 -13.88 -24.35 2.75
C THR A 893 -15.38 -24.07 2.74
N HIS A 894 -15.81 -22.97 3.36
CA HIS A 894 -17.20 -22.51 3.31
C HIS A 894 -17.58 -21.86 1.97
N GLN A 895 -16.73 -21.01 1.38
CA GLN A 895 -16.96 -20.40 0.07
C GLN A 895 -17.12 -21.47 -1.04
N LEU A 896 -16.40 -22.59 -0.91
CA LEU A 896 -16.54 -23.81 -1.73
C LEU A 896 -17.87 -24.57 -1.52
N SER A 897 -18.70 -24.12 -0.57
CA SER A 897 -20.14 -24.43 -0.44
C SER A 897 -21.00 -23.17 -0.68
N PRO A 898 -21.01 -22.59 -1.90
CA PRO A 898 -21.40 -21.20 -2.14
C PRO A 898 -22.87 -20.88 -1.79
N GLN A 899 -23.80 -21.80 -2.04
CA GLN A 899 -25.19 -21.62 -1.59
C GLN A 899 -25.32 -21.57 -0.06
N ALA A 900 -24.56 -22.39 0.68
CA ALA A 900 -24.55 -22.37 2.14
C ALA A 900 -23.91 -21.07 2.65
N TYR A 901 -22.75 -20.71 2.11
CA TYR A 901 -22.05 -19.46 2.41
C TYR A 901 -22.90 -18.20 2.19
N TYR A 902 -23.70 -18.18 1.12
CA TYR A 902 -24.67 -17.11 0.86
C TYR A 902 -25.74 -17.05 1.96
N LYS A 903 -26.39 -18.19 2.26
CA LYS A 903 -27.42 -18.30 3.31
C LYS A 903 -26.87 -17.90 4.69
N TYR A 904 -25.63 -18.30 5.00
CA TYR A 904 -24.91 -17.96 6.23
C TYR A 904 -24.60 -16.46 6.33
N SER A 905 -24.06 -15.87 5.27
CA SER A 905 -23.74 -14.44 5.18
C SER A 905 -24.96 -13.57 5.45
N LEU A 906 -26.09 -13.87 4.78
CA LEU A 906 -27.33 -13.13 4.99
C LEU A 906 -27.94 -13.37 6.37
N ARG A 907 -27.82 -14.59 6.94
CA ARG A 907 -28.34 -14.91 8.27
C ARG A 907 -27.72 -14.02 9.36
N LEU A 908 -26.40 -13.87 9.36
CA LEU A 908 -25.69 -13.14 10.41
C LEU A 908 -25.77 -11.61 10.25
N THR A 909 -25.77 -11.10 9.02
CA THR A 909 -25.85 -9.64 8.75
C THR A 909 -27.26 -9.03 8.93
N LYS A 910 -28.29 -9.86 9.13
CA LYS A 910 -29.71 -9.44 9.14
C LYS A 910 -30.22 -8.80 10.44
N TYR A 911 -29.53 -8.96 11.57
CA TYR A 911 -30.09 -8.71 12.91
C TYR A 911 -29.30 -7.69 13.77
N ARG A 912 -28.71 -6.65 13.16
CA ARG A 912 -27.90 -5.64 13.87
C ARG A 912 -28.37 -4.19 13.60
N PRO A 913 -28.33 -3.26 14.58
CA PRO A 913 -29.09 -2.00 14.53
C PRO A 913 -28.67 -0.99 13.45
N HIS A 914 -27.48 -1.15 12.87
CA HIS A 914 -26.89 -0.21 11.91
C HIS A 914 -26.90 -0.72 10.45
N LEU A 915 -27.30 -1.98 10.23
CA LEU A 915 -27.51 -2.56 8.89
C LEU A 915 -29.00 -2.63 8.58
N SER A 916 -29.46 -1.77 7.68
CA SER A 916 -30.86 -1.77 7.22
C SER A 916 -31.18 -2.86 6.19
N VAL A 917 -30.17 -3.57 5.66
CA VAL A 917 -30.32 -4.68 4.70
C VAL A 917 -29.21 -5.74 4.93
N PRO A 918 -29.51 -7.05 4.82
CA PRO A 918 -28.48 -8.11 4.84
C PRO A 918 -27.45 -7.98 3.70
N LYS A 919 -26.26 -8.56 3.89
CA LYS A 919 -25.10 -8.42 3.00
C LYS A 919 -24.43 -9.78 2.76
N LEU A 920 -24.21 -10.15 1.50
CA LEU A 920 -23.27 -11.20 1.12
C LEU A 920 -21.85 -10.68 1.36
N ILE A 921 -21.10 -11.31 2.26
CA ILE A 921 -19.72 -10.93 2.54
C ILE A 921 -18.84 -11.42 1.39
N ASP A 922 -18.11 -10.51 0.75
CA ASP A 922 -17.15 -10.85 -0.29
C ASP A 922 -15.84 -11.33 0.33
N HIS A 923 -15.05 -12.04 -0.47
CA HIS A 923 -13.67 -12.37 -0.16
C HIS A 923 -12.80 -11.64 -1.19
N ASP A 924 -12.03 -10.66 -0.71
CA ASP A 924 -11.25 -9.73 -1.53
C ASP A 924 -9.77 -10.12 -1.48
N ASP A 925 -9.27 -10.71 -2.56
CA ASP A 925 -7.87 -11.07 -2.73
C ASP A 925 -7.02 -9.94 -3.35
N LYS A 926 -7.56 -8.71 -3.36
CA LYS A 926 -6.96 -7.49 -3.94
C LYS A 926 -6.95 -6.31 -2.96
N ILE A 927 -6.58 -6.59 -1.70
CA ILE A 927 -6.37 -5.59 -0.64
C ILE A 927 -4.88 -5.19 -0.56
N ASP A 928 -4.62 -3.88 -0.56
CA ASP A 928 -3.28 -3.27 -0.36
C ASP A 928 -2.67 -3.55 1.03
N GLU A 929 -1.35 -3.69 1.12
CA GLU A 929 -0.69 -4.20 2.33
C GLU A 929 -0.75 -3.24 3.53
N ASP A 930 -0.69 -1.92 3.32
CA ASP A 930 -0.86 -0.94 4.40
C ASP A 930 -2.28 -1.03 4.99
N ARG A 931 -3.30 -1.19 4.12
CA ARG A 931 -4.68 -1.46 4.56
C ARG A 931 -4.83 -2.80 5.25
N LEU A 932 -4.14 -3.85 4.79
CA LEU A 932 -4.17 -5.18 5.38
C LEU A 932 -3.57 -5.17 6.80
N ASN A 933 -2.44 -4.48 7.01
CA ASN A 933 -1.84 -4.32 8.33
C ASN A 933 -2.77 -3.60 9.32
N LEU A 934 -3.38 -2.48 8.92
CA LEU A 934 -4.34 -1.73 9.74
C LEU A 934 -5.62 -2.53 10.05
N ALA A 935 -6.14 -3.25 9.06
CA ALA A 935 -7.32 -4.09 9.21
C ALA A 935 -7.06 -5.35 10.07
N PHE A 936 -5.84 -5.89 10.04
CA PHE A 936 -5.43 -6.96 10.94
C PHE A 936 -5.31 -6.50 12.39
N GLU A 937 -4.80 -5.28 12.64
CA GLU A 937 -4.82 -4.67 13.97
C GLU A 937 -6.26 -4.50 14.48
N PHE A 938 -7.14 -3.95 13.66
CA PHE A 938 -8.56 -3.82 13.99
C PHE A 938 -9.18 -5.18 14.37
N THR A 939 -8.98 -6.21 13.55
CA THR A 939 -9.52 -7.56 13.79
C THR A 939 -8.98 -8.17 15.08
N SER A 940 -7.66 -8.07 15.29
CA SER A 940 -6.98 -8.59 16.48
C SER A 940 -7.49 -7.94 17.77
N LYS A 941 -7.75 -6.63 17.72
CA LYS A 941 -8.32 -5.86 18.84
C LYS A 941 -9.78 -6.26 19.12
N MET A 942 -10.62 -6.34 18.09
CA MET A 942 -12.04 -6.71 18.26
C MET A 942 -12.21 -8.12 18.82
N TYR A 943 -11.46 -9.10 18.30
CA TYR A 943 -11.54 -10.49 18.78
C TYR A 943 -11.14 -10.62 20.26
N GLN A 944 -10.07 -9.95 20.69
CA GLN A 944 -9.67 -9.91 22.11
C GLN A 944 -10.72 -9.24 23.00
N GLN A 945 -11.38 -8.18 22.52
CA GLN A 945 -12.39 -7.47 23.28
C GLN A 945 -13.68 -8.28 23.45
N GLN A 946 -14.10 -9.00 22.40
CA GLN A 946 -15.35 -9.78 22.37
C GLN A 946 -15.24 -11.17 23.01
N TYR A 947 -14.13 -11.89 22.81
CA TYR A 947 -14.02 -13.32 23.16
C TYR A 947 -13.03 -13.63 24.28
N ASP A 948 -12.32 -12.62 24.81
CA ASP A 948 -11.28 -12.78 25.86
C ASP A 948 -10.18 -13.80 25.52
N GLU A 949 -9.92 -13.99 24.22
CA GLU A 949 -8.91 -14.86 23.63
C GLU A 949 -8.04 -14.09 22.62
N VAL A 950 -6.86 -14.61 22.26
CA VAL A 950 -5.94 -13.90 21.35
C VAL A 950 -6.07 -14.39 19.90
N TYR A 951 -6.26 -13.45 18.97
CA TYR A 951 -6.60 -13.75 17.57
C TYR A 951 -5.49 -14.44 16.74
N SER A 952 -4.24 -14.03 16.87
CA SER A 952 -3.08 -14.71 16.26
C SER A 952 -2.06 -15.06 17.33
N GLU A 953 -1.33 -16.14 17.11
CA GLU A 953 -0.28 -16.62 18.01
C GLU A 953 1.11 -16.13 17.62
N CYS A 954 1.25 -15.55 16.43
CA CYS A 954 2.48 -14.98 15.91
C CYS A 954 3.03 -13.85 16.82
N THR A 955 4.19 -14.11 17.43
CA THR A 955 4.76 -13.27 18.50
C THR A 955 5.36 -11.94 18.07
N SER A 956 5.58 -11.71 16.76
CA SER A 956 6.09 -10.45 16.22
C SER A 956 5.03 -9.36 16.20
N ILE A 957 3.82 -9.68 15.73
CA ILE A 957 2.76 -8.68 15.46
C ILE A 957 1.91 -8.39 16.70
N ARG A 958 1.82 -9.34 17.65
CA ARG A 958 1.32 -9.09 19.03
C ARG A 958 2.00 -7.90 19.75
N ALA A 959 3.09 -7.34 19.21
CA ALA A 959 3.77 -6.15 19.73
C ALA A 959 2.96 -4.84 19.61
N ALA A 960 2.07 -4.70 18.62
CA ALA A 960 1.42 -3.43 18.30
C ALA A 960 0.15 -3.17 19.14
N HIS A 961 -0.66 -4.21 19.38
CA HIS A 961 -2.06 -4.08 19.84
C HIS A 961 -2.23 -3.78 21.34
N VAL A 962 -1.22 -3.19 21.99
CA VAL A 962 -1.20 -2.82 23.41
C VAL A 962 -0.91 -1.34 23.53
N SER A 963 -1.87 -0.55 24.02
CA SER A 963 -1.62 0.88 24.28
C SER A 963 -0.62 1.05 25.41
N SER A 964 0.35 1.95 25.22
CA SER A 964 1.37 2.31 26.22
C SER A 964 0.73 2.71 27.55
N ALA A 965 -0.31 3.55 27.50
CA ALA A 965 -1.07 3.99 28.67
C ALA A 965 -1.75 2.83 29.44
N GLY A 966 -2.37 1.87 28.75
CA GLY A 966 -3.04 0.73 29.39
C GLY A 966 -2.05 -0.22 30.09
N LYS A 967 -0.84 -0.32 29.55
CA LYS A 967 0.26 -1.13 30.09
C LYS A 967 0.91 -0.46 31.31
N LEU A 968 1.07 0.86 31.29
CA LEU A 968 1.68 1.65 32.36
C LEU A 968 0.87 1.59 33.68
N LEU A 969 -0.46 1.45 33.58
CA LEU A 969 -1.37 1.39 34.72
C LEU A 969 -1.70 -0.05 35.19
N GLY A 970 -1.24 -1.08 34.47
CA GLY A 970 -1.56 -2.49 34.79
C GLY A 970 -3.02 -2.92 34.53
N VAL A 971 -3.83 -2.07 33.88
CA VAL A 971 -5.28 -2.30 33.65
C VAL A 971 -5.59 -2.82 32.23
N SER A 972 -4.56 -3.08 31.42
CA SER A 972 -4.68 -3.65 30.07
C SER A 972 -5.35 -5.04 30.09
N LYS A 973 -6.65 -5.10 29.78
CA LYS A 973 -7.41 -6.35 29.57
C LYS A 973 -6.68 -7.25 28.57
N GLN A 974 -6.10 -6.65 27.54
CA GLN A 974 -5.40 -7.29 26.43
C GLN A 974 -4.07 -7.94 26.84
N ASP A 975 -3.22 -7.26 27.65
CA ASP A 975 -2.02 -7.90 28.20
C ASP A 975 -2.40 -9.06 29.13
N ARG A 976 -3.44 -8.92 29.94
CA ARG A 976 -3.89 -9.98 30.86
C ARG A 976 -4.38 -11.23 30.12
N ILE A 977 -5.15 -11.07 29.04
CA ILE A 977 -5.55 -12.18 28.15
C ILE A 977 -4.30 -12.85 27.55
N ALA A 978 -3.40 -12.04 26.98
CA ALA A 978 -2.19 -12.55 26.35
C ALA A 978 -1.26 -13.28 27.33
N GLU A 979 -1.15 -12.80 28.58
CA GLU A 979 -0.37 -13.47 29.62
C GLU A 979 -1.02 -14.77 30.10
N THR A 980 -2.36 -14.79 30.28
CA THR A 980 -3.10 -16.00 30.66
C THR A 980 -2.88 -17.14 29.67
N PHE A 981 -2.89 -16.86 28.36
CA PHE A 981 -2.58 -17.83 27.30
C PHE A 981 -1.17 -18.46 27.41
N TYR A 982 -0.17 -17.73 27.91
CA TYR A 982 1.16 -18.28 28.15
C TYR A 982 1.28 -18.99 29.51
N ARG A 983 0.51 -18.55 30.53
CA ARG A 983 0.46 -19.19 31.85
C ARG A 983 -0.37 -20.48 31.87
N SER A 984 -1.34 -20.65 30.96
CA SER A 984 -2.21 -21.84 30.87
C SER A 984 -1.52 -23.08 30.29
N GLY A 985 -0.29 -22.95 29.80
CA GLY A 985 0.43 -24.03 29.10
C GLY A 985 0.00 -24.24 27.65
N GLN A 986 -1.18 -23.77 27.23
CA GLN A 986 -1.72 -23.93 25.86
C GLN A 986 -0.71 -23.54 24.78
N ALA A 987 0.02 -22.46 24.99
CA ALA A 987 1.07 -22.02 24.08
C ALA A 987 2.15 -23.08 23.78
N GLN A 988 2.33 -24.15 24.56
CA GLN A 988 3.30 -25.22 24.28
C GLN A 988 2.89 -26.11 23.10
N PHE A 989 1.59 -26.21 22.81
CA PHE A 989 1.05 -26.99 21.69
C PHE A 989 1.08 -26.24 20.34
N CYS A 990 1.54 -24.98 20.34
CA CYS A 990 1.64 -24.12 19.16
C CYS A 990 3.11 -23.67 18.95
N PRO A 991 3.90 -24.40 18.13
CA PRO A 991 5.25 -24.01 17.74
C PRO A 991 5.24 -22.75 16.87
N PRO A 992 6.14 -21.75 17.06
CA PRO A 992 6.10 -20.50 16.29
C PRO A 992 6.31 -20.64 14.78
N ASP A 993 6.88 -21.76 14.35
CA ASP A 993 7.11 -22.24 12.98
C ASP A 993 5.88 -22.91 12.33
N ARG A 994 4.89 -23.32 13.13
CA ARG A 994 3.66 -24.03 12.67
C ARG A 994 2.36 -23.37 13.19
N SER A 995 2.46 -22.13 13.64
CA SER A 995 1.37 -21.36 14.25
C SER A 995 0.52 -20.61 13.22
N ALA A 996 -0.69 -20.19 13.60
CA ALA A 996 -1.55 -19.37 12.73
C ALA A 996 -1.02 -17.92 12.58
N HIS A 997 -0.29 -17.67 11.49
CA HIS A 997 0.11 -16.33 11.04
C HIS A 997 -1.06 -15.55 10.41
N ILE A 998 -0.82 -14.26 10.07
CA ILE A 998 -1.77 -13.48 9.26
C ILE A 998 -2.01 -14.21 7.94
N SER A 999 -3.27 -14.38 7.53
CA SER A 999 -3.57 -14.76 6.16
C SER A 999 -3.50 -13.52 5.28
N ALA A 1000 -2.27 -13.13 4.95
CA ALA A 1000 -2.03 -12.26 3.83
C ALA A 1000 -2.17 -13.12 2.56
N HIS A 1001 -3.41 -13.23 2.06
CA HIS A 1001 -3.61 -13.38 0.62
C HIS A 1001 -2.95 -12.21 -0.09
N ASN A 1002 -2.38 -12.47 -1.25
CA ASN A 1002 -1.31 -11.63 -1.82
C ASN A 1002 -1.77 -10.20 -2.00
N ALA A 1003 -1.22 -9.32 -1.16
CA ALA A 1003 -1.71 -7.99 -0.98
C ALA A 1003 -1.30 -7.13 -2.18
N VAL A 1004 -2.19 -7.02 -3.16
CA VAL A 1004 -1.85 -6.36 -4.42
C VAL A 1004 -1.51 -4.89 -4.17
N THR A 1005 -0.34 -4.48 -4.63
CA THR A 1005 0.13 -3.11 -4.48
C THR A 1005 -0.60 -2.19 -5.45
N PHE A 1006 -0.94 -0.97 -5.01
CA PHE A 1006 -1.60 0.00 -5.89
C PHE A 1006 -0.57 0.80 -6.70
N ALA A 1007 -0.49 0.49 -7.99
CA ALA A 1007 0.40 1.15 -8.95
C ALA A 1007 -0.20 2.47 -9.45
N ASP A 1008 -0.20 3.48 -8.57
CA ASP A 1008 -0.32 4.89 -8.96
C ASP A 1008 0.94 5.32 -9.75
N THR A 1009 0.83 6.38 -10.56
CA THR A 1009 1.96 7.00 -11.28
C THR A 1009 2.91 7.80 -10.36
N VAL A 1010 3.24 7.24 -9.20
CA VAL A 1010 4.30 7.75 -8.32
C VAL A 1010 5.65 7.39 -8.94
N SER A 1011 6.65 8.27 -8.80
CA SER A 1011 8.03 7.93 -9.18
C SER A 1011 8.46 6.63 -8.48
N SER A 1012 9.05 5.69 -9.22
CA SER A 1012 9.59 4.42 -8.71
C SER A 1012 10.54 4.58 -7.52
N SER A 1013 11.17 5.75 -7.38
CA SER A 1013 11.96 6.13 -6.22
C SER A 1013 11.18 6.14 -4.89
N VAL A 1014 9.87 6.39 -4.90
CA VAL A 1014 9.03 6.49 -3.68
C VAL A 1014 8.59 5.11 -3.21
N ALA A 1015 8.16 4.23 -4.12
CA ALA A 1015 7.84 2.84 -3.79
C ALA A 1015 9.06 2.13 -3.17
N ARG A 1016 10.22 2.23 -3.83
CA ARG A 1016 11.48 1.68 -3.32
C ARG A 1016 11.92 2.26 -1.96
N LYS A 1017 11.52 3.49 -1.62
CA LYS A 1017 11.76 4.11 -0.31
C LYS A 1017 10.82 3.62 0.80
N ALA A 1018 9.53 3.38 0.48
CA ALA A 1018 8.59 2.82 1.44
C ALA A 1018 8.89 1.33 1.73
N HIS A 1019 9.36 0.59 0.72
CA HIS A 1019 9.95 -0.75 0.87
C HIS A 1019 11.00 -0.78 1.99
N ASP A 1020 12.01 0.09 1.90
CA ASP A 1020 13.11 0.12 2.87
C ASP A 1020 12.65 0.55 4.27
N VAL A 1021 11.56 1.32 4.40
CA VAL A 1021 10.99 1.72 5.70
C VAL A 1021 10.25 0.56 6.36
N GLN A 1022 9.38 -0.15 5.64
CA GLN A 1022 8.59 -1.24 6.23
C GLN A 1022 9.41 -2.52 6.42
N MET A 1023 10.42 -2.80 5.58
CA MET A 1023 11.42 -3.84 5.86
C MET A 1023 12.11 -3.62 7.21
N ARG A 1024 12.50 -2.38 7.54
CA ARG A 1024 13.08 -2.02 8.85
C ARG A 1024 12.08 -2.13 10.01
N ARG A 1025 10.78 -1.87 9.79
CA ARG A 1025 9.73 -2.10 10.81
C ARG A 1025 9.53 -3.58 11.10
N LEU A 1026 9.47 -4.41 10.05
CA LEU A 1026 9.31 -5.86 10.17
C LEU A 1026 10.53 -6.51 10.83
N GLU A 1027 11.75 -6.03 10.52
CA GLU A 1027 12.97 -6.40 11.22
C GLU A 1027 12.93 -6.12 12.73
N GLN A 1028 12.54 -4.90 13.12
CA GLN A 1028 12.41 -4.56 14.53
C GLN A 1028 11.36 -5.42 15.23
N ASN A 1029 10.26 -5.76 14.58
CA ASN A 1029 9.20 -6.59 15.16
C ASN A 1029 9.56 -8.08 15.24
N TYR A 1030 10.31 -8.60 14.27
CA TYR A 1030 10.95 -9.92 14.35
C TYR A 1030 11.97 -9.97 15.50
N ASN A 1031 12.89 -9.01 15.57
CA ASN A 1031 13.92 -8.97 16.63
C ASN A 1031 13.31 -8.78 18.04
N LYS A 1032 12.18 -8.07 18.15
CA LYS A 1032 11.36 -8.01 19.38
C LYS A 1032 10.67 -9.35 19.69
N ALA A 1033 10.39 -10.20 18.70
CA ALA A 1033 9.83 -11.54 18.90
C ALA A 1033 10.89 -12.52 19.42
N VAL A 1034 12.07 -12.58 18.78
CA VAL A 1034 13.20 -13.45 19.15
C VAL A 1034 13.49 -13.35 20.65
N LYS A 1035 13.73 -12.13 21.13
CA LYS A 1035 14.02 -11.85 22.55
C LYS A 1035 12.89 -12.22 23.53
N ARG A 1036 11.66 -12.41 23.06
CA ARG A 1036 10.52 -12.91 23.88
C ARG A 1036 10.45 -14.44 23.88
N ALA A 1037 10.82 -15.10 22.79
CA ALA A 1037 10.88 -16.55 22.70
C ALA A 1037 12.06 -17.10 23.53
N GLU A 1038 13.24 -16.50 23.38
CA GLU A 1038 14.46 -16.86 24.13
C GLU A 1038 14.22 -16.79 25.65
N LYS A 1039 13.63 -15.67 26.12
CA LYS A 1039 13.22 -15.46 27.52
C LYS A 1039 12.16 -16.45 28.03
N ARG A 1040 11.62 -17.30 27.16
CA ARG A 1040 10.60 -18.32 27.46
C ARG A 1040 11.07 -19.74 27.07
N GLY A 1041 12.37 -19.95 26.86
CA GLY A 1041 12.95 -21.25 26.53
C GLY A 1041 12.59 -21.76 25.13
N ARG A 1042 12.35 -20.86 24.17
CA ARG A 1042 12.00 -21.20 22.78
C ARG A 1042 12.91 -20.49 21.78
N LYS A 1043 13.19 -21.16 20.68
CA LYS A 1043 13.75 -20.53 19.48
C LYS A 1043 12.57 -20.09 18.58
N LEU A 1044 12.71 -18.96 17.89
CA LEU A 1044 11.88 -18.65 16.73
C LEU A 1044 12.63 -19.12 15.46
N PRO A 1045 11.92 -19.52 14.38
CA PRO A 1045 12.52 -19.66 13.06
C PRO A 1045 13.25 -18.37 12.66
N PRO A 1046 14.36 -18.44 11.88
CA PRO A 1046 15.09 -17.27 11.40
C PRO A 1046 14.21 -16.22 10.71
N ARG A 1047 14.66 -14.96 10.66
CA ARG A 1047 14.04 -13.94 9.79
C ARG A 1047 14.19 -14.36 8.32
N ASP A 1048 15.35 -14.94 8.06
CA ASP A 1048 15.88 -15.41 6.79
C ASP A 1048 15.42 -16.86 6.52
N GLU A 1049 14.29 -17.28 7.12
CA GLU A 1049 13.60 -18.49 6.71
C GLU A 1049 12.82 -18.20 5.42
N TYR A 1050 13.59 -17.99 4.36
CA TYR A 1050 13.13 -17.79 2.99
C TYR A 1050 12.06 -18.80 2.61
N TYR A 1051 11.19 -18.42 1.69
CA TYR A 1051 10.37 -19.37 0.97
C TYR A 1051 11.23 -19.85 -0.19
N ASP A 1052 11.42 -21.17 -0.27
CA ASP A 1052 12.06 -21.77 -1.41
C ASP A 1052 11.03 -21.89 -2.53
N HIS A 1053 11.40 -21.46 -3.73
CA HIS A 1053 10.63 -21.66 -4.95
C HIS A 1053 11.56 -22.32 -5.97
N TRP A 1054 11.39 -23.63 -6.12
CA TRP A 1054 12.24 -24.51 -6.92
C TRP A 1054 13.76 -24.34 -6.73
N GLY A 1055 14.21 -24.20 -5.48
CA GLY A 1055 15.61 -24.02 -5.13
C GLY A 1055 16.10 -22.56 -5.16
N TYR A 1056 15.23 -21.57 -5.33
CA TYR A 1056 15.57 -20.15 -5.14
C TYR A 1056 14.86 -19.55 -3.91
N ALA A 1057 15.65 -18.89 -3.07
CA ALA A 1057 15.25 -18.41 -1.76
C ALA A 1057 14.71 -16.96 -1.81
N TYR A 1058 13.39 -16.77 -1.68
CA TYR A 1058 12.74 -15.45 -1.73
C TYR A 1058 12.12 -15.03 -0.38
N PHE A 1059 11.98 -13.72 -0.17
CA PHE A 1059 11.55 -13.12 1.10
C PHE A 1059 10.05 -12.80 1.10
N MET A 1060 9.24 -13.53 1.87
CA MET A 1060 7.77 -13.35 1.91
C MET A 1060 7.30 -12.28 2.92
N TYR A 1061 8.12 -11.86 3.86
CA TYR A 1061 7.80 -10.78 4.81
C TYR A 1061 8.27 -9.40 4.29
N SER A 1062 8.07 -9.11 3.00
CA SER A 1062 8.43 -7.83 2.38
C SER A 1062 7.19 -6.97 2.11
N PRO A 1063 7.20 -5.65 2.31
CA PRO A 1063 6.08 -4.71 2.11
C PRO A 1063 5.33 -4.64 0.75
N TYR A 1064 5.67 -5.49 -0.20
CA TYR A 1064 5.24 -5.40 -1.61
C TYR A 1064 4.82 -6.78 -2.15
N VAL A 1065 4.13 -7.60 -1.35
CA VAL A 1065 3.94 -9.03 -1.68
C VAL A 1065 2.98 -9.29 -2.86
N TYR A 1066 3.55 -9.30 -4.06
CA TYR A 1066 3.58 -10.58 -4.77
C TYR A 1066 4.70 -11.48 -4.23
N PRO A 1067 4.54 -12.81 -4.34
CA PRO A 1067 5.67 -13.73 -4.28
C PRO A 1067 6.78 -13.30 -5.25
N GLY A 1068 8.04 -13.37 -4.80
CA GLY A 1068 9.20 -12.88 -5.54
C GLY A 1068 9.49 -13.59 -6.86
N TYR A 1069 8.74 -14.63 -7.19
CA TYR A 1069 8.81 -15.37 -8.45
C TYR A 1069 7.87 -14.82 -9.54
N PHE A 1070 6.76 -14.16 -9.19
CA PHE A 1070 5.95 -13.49 -10.21
C PHE A 1070 6.78 -12.37 -10.84
N THR A 1071 7.09 -12.54 -12.12
CA THR A 1071 8.01 -11.66 -12.84
C THR A 1071 7.19 -10.72 -13.72
N PRO A 1072 7.25 -9.38 -13.51
CA PRO A 1072 6.47 -8.42 -14.27
C PRO A 1072 6.67 -8.59 -15.78
N GLY A 1073 5.56 -8.85 -16.49
CA GLY A 1073 5.57 -9.06 -17.92
C GLY A 1073 5.74 -10.51 -18.38
N MET A 1074 5.98 -11.52 -17.54
CA MET A 1074 5.87 -12.92 -17.98
C MET A 1074 4.41 -13.35 -18.23
N TYR A 1075 3.47 -12.70 -17.52
CA TYR A 1075 2.02 -12.90 -17.59
C TYR A 1075 1.33 -11.91 -18.54
N TYR A 1076 0.29 -12.40 -19.22
CA TYR A 1076 -0.46 -11.63 -20.24
C TYR A 1076 -1.48 -10.63 -19.67
N GLY A 1077 -1.93 -10.82 -18.43
CA GLY A 1077 -2.89 -9.98 -17.71
C GLY A 1077 -2.24 -8.89 -16.83
N GLY A 1078 -0.96 -8.61 -17.05
CA GLY A 1078 -0.16 -7.76 -16.18
C GLY A 1078 0.47 -8.52 -14.99
N ASP A 1079 1.04 -7.79 -14.05
CA ASP A 1079 1.61 -8.33 -12.81
C ASP A 1079 0.47 -8.72 -11.84
N PRO A 1080 0.31 -10.00 -11.46
CA PRO A 1080 -0.78 -10.46 -10.60
C PRO A 1080 -0.71 -9.92 -9.14
N GLY A 1081 0.40 -9.29 -8.75
CA GLY A 1081 0.60 -8.56 -7.49
C GLY A 1081 0.44 -7.04 -7.56
N CYS A 1082 0.09 -6.48 -8.72
CA CYS A 1082 -0.17 -5.05 -8.88
C CYS A 1082 -1.62 -4.80 -9.35
N VAL A 1083 -2.24 -3.74 -8.83
CA VAL A 1083 -3.48 -3.16 -9.39
C VAL A 1083 -3.19 -1.72 -9.79
N PRO A 1084 -3.34 -1.34 -11.07
CA PRO A 1084 -3.06 0.02 -11.51
C PRO A 1084 -4.10 1.00 -10.95
N THR A 1085 -3.64 2.13 -10.45
CA THR A 1085 -4.47 3.21 -9.88
C THR A 1085 -4.12 4.58 -10.48
N GLY A 1086 -4.97 5.58 -10.24
CA GLY A 1086 -4.91 6.89 -10.91
C GLY A 1086 -5.94 7.03 -12.03
N SER A 1087 -6.06 8.21 -12.65
CA SER A 1087 -7.11 8.51 -13.63
C SER A 1087 -7.05 7.60 -14.86
N GLY A 1088 -8.12 6.86 -15.14
CA GLY A 1088 -8.24 5.99 -16.33
C GLY A 1088 -7.95 4.50 -16.12
N THR A 1089 -7.38 4.12 -14.97
CA THR A 1089 -6.99 2.74 -14.64
C THR A 1089 -8.14 1.84 -14.15
N TRP A 1090 -7.85 0.57 -13.84
CA TRP A 1090 -8.81 -0.42 -13.34
C TRP A 1090 -9.58 0.12 -12.11
N GLY A 1091 -10.91 0.25 -12.25
CA GLY A 1091 -11.79 0.76 -11.17
C GLY A 1091 -11.83 2.29 -11.05
N SER A 1092 -10.86 3.00 -11.65
CA SER A 1092 -10.81 4.45 -11.82
C SER A 1092 -11.51 4.89 -13.10
N CYS A 1093 -12.73 4.39 -13.25
CA CYS A 1093 -13.48 4.43 -14.51
C CYS A 1093 -14.05 5.82 -14.81
N ALA A 1094 -14.25 6.08 -16.10
CA ALA A 1094 -15.01 7.17 -16.70
C ALA A 1094 -15.12 8.47 -15.87
N GLY A 1095 -14.43 9.52 -16.31
CA GLY A 1095 -14.68 10.92 -15.95
C GLY A 1095 -16.17 11.26 -15.84
N GLY A 1096 -16.50 12.15 -14.90
CA GLY A 1096 -17.87 12.35 -14.44
C GLY A 1096 -18.42 11.24 -13.52
N THR A 1097 -17.95 9.98 -13.60
CA THR A 1097 -18.32 8.94 -12.62
C THR A 1097 -17.58 9.07 -11.28
N CYS A 1098 -16.50 9.84 -11.25
CA CYS A 1098 -15.62 10.00 -10.08
C CYS A 1098 -16.29 10.71 -8.89
N SER A 1099 -16.15 10.08 -7.73
CA SER A 1099 -16.26 10.66 -6.38
C SER A 1099 -15.50 9.74 -5.44
N GLY A 1100 -14.83 10.30 -4.42
CA GLY A 1100 -13.93 9.59 -3.49
C GLY A 1100 -14.60 8.45 -2.71
N SER A 1101 -14.66 7.28 -3.33
CA SER A 1101 -15.12 6.01 -2.76
C SER A 1101 -14.46 4.92 -3.59
N GLY A 1102 -13.72 4.03 -2.94
CA GLY A 1102 -12.94 2.99 -3.61
C GLY A 1102 -13.83 2.02 -4.39
N VAL A 1103 -13.45 1.76 -5.65
CA VAL A 1103 -14.03 0.70 -6.48
C VAL A 1103 -12.90 -0.02 -7.25
N ALA A 1104 -11.81 -0.32 -6.56
CA ALA A 1104 -11.24 -1.65 -6.68
C ALA A 1104 -12.26 -2.61 -6.02
N ALA A 1105 -12.45 -3.81 -6.58
CA ALA A 1105 -13.60 -4.64 -6.25
C ALA A 1105 -13.32 -5.62 -5.10
N GLY A 1106 -13.84 -5.35 -3.90
CA GLY A 1106 -14.04 -6.38 -2.87
C GLY A 1106 -14.26 -5.86 -1.44
N ALA A 1107 -13.49 -4.86 -1.01
CA ALA A 1107 -13.42 -4.38 0.37
C ALA A 1107 -14.77 -4.23 1.10
N CYS A 1108 -14.79 -4.54 2.40
CA CYS A 1108 -15.98 -4.43 3.25
C CYS A 1108 -16.48 -2.98 3.35
N GLY A 1109 -17.38 -2.61 2.43
CA GLY A 1109 -17.67 -1.21 2.14
C GLY A 1109 -18.26 -0.39 3.28
N GLY A 1110 -17.45 0.54 3.81
CA GLY A 1110 -17.87 1.68 4.61
C GLY A 1110 -18.09 2.96 3.79
N PRO A 1111 -19.00 3.88 4.18
CA PRO A 1111 -19.28 5.12 3.46
C PRO A 1111 -18.77 6.38 4.20
N GLY A 1112 -17.49 6.71 4.06
CA GLY A 1112 -16.91 7.98 4.54
C GLY A 1112 -15.76 8.49 3.64
N GLY A 1113 -15.37 9.78 3.68
CA GLY A 1113 -15.86 10.84 4.57
C GLY A 1113 -15.35 12.26 4.29
N CYS A 1114 -15.04 12.60 3.03
CA CYS A 1114 -14.68 13.95 2.53
C CYS A 1114 -13.38 14.62 3.04
N GLY A 1115 -12.49 14.94 2.10
CA GLY A 1115 -11.53 16.03 2.18
C GLY A 1115 -11.37 16.63 0.78
N VAL A 1116 -12.12 17.69 0.46
CA VAL A 1116 -12.24 18.21 -0.91
C VAL A 1116 -11.66 19.62 -1.01
N ASN A 1117 -10.73 19.81 -1.96
CA ASN A 1117 -10.53 21.12 -2.58
C ASN A 1117 -9.86 20.98 -3.96
N SER A 1118 -10.69 20.80 -4.99
CA SER A 1118 -10.31 21.02 -6.41
C SER A 1118 -11.57 21.27 -7.24
N CYS A 1119 -11.84 22.55 -7.51
CA CYS A 1119 -12.79 23.14 -8.48
C CYS A 1119 -12.58 24.67 -8.41
N GLY A 1120 -12.47 25.45 -9.49
CA GLY A 1120 -12.39 25.14 -10.92
C GLY A 1120 -12.48 26.43 -11.74
N GLY A 1121 -11.99 26.45 -12.99
CA GLY A 1121 -12.02 27.63 -13.87
C GLY A 1121 -11.87 27.24 -15.35
N HIS A 1122 -12.87 27.56 -16.17
CA HIS A 1122 -13.06 27.04 -17.55
C HIS A 1122 -12.46 27.96 -18.65
N PRO A 1123 -12.54 27.62 -19.96
CA PRO A 1123 -11.46 27.92 -20.93
C PRO A 1123 -11.69 29.15 -21.82
N ALA A 1124 -10.68 29.47 -22.63
CA ALA A 1124 -10.76 30.28 -23.84
C ALA A 1124 -9.95 29.63 -24.98
N THR A 1125 -10.24 29.99 -26.23
CA THR A 1125 -9.66 29.38 -27.46
C THR A 1125 -8.89 30.39 -28.32
N THR A 1126 -8.24 29.85 -29.36
CA THR A 1126 -7.81 30.50 -30.63
C THR A 1126 -6.61 31.48 -30.60
N THR A 1127 -5.54 31.01 -31.27
CA THR A 1127 -4.65 31.74 -32.20
C THR A 1127 -3.90 33.00 -31.75
N GLU A 1128 -2.57 32.92 -31.72
CA GLU A 1128 -1.72 33.56 -32.76
C GLU A 1128 -0.29 32.97 -32.80
N GLN A 1129 0.32 33.02 -33.98
CA GLN A 1129 1.76 32.81 -34.31
C GLN A 1129 2.18 34.08 -35.11
N PRO A 1130 3.47 34.47 -35.20
CA PRO A 1130 4.69 33.63 -35.33
C PRO A 1130 5.58 33.72 -34.05
N ASP A 1131 6.92 33.73 -33.98
CA ASP A 1131 8.00 33.90 -34.99
C ASP A 1131 9.36 33.28 -34.56
N PHE A 1132 10.38 33.45 -35.41
CA PHE A 1132 11.76 32.91 -35.37
C PHE A 1132 12.66 33.55 -34.25
N ASP A 1133 13.89 33.09 -33.94
CA ASP A 1133 14.91 32.52 -34.85
C ASP A 1133 16.07 31.71 -34.18
N LEU A 1134 16.78 30.89 -34.99
CA LEU A 1134 18.16 30.32 -34.83
C LEU A 1134 18.48 29.41 -33.59
N SER A 1135 19.37 28.39 -33.64
CA SER A 1135 20.26 27.84 -34.70
C SER A 1135 20.89 26.45 -34.36
N VAL A 1136 21.71 25.93 -35.29
CA VAL A 1136 22.77 24.88 -35.18
C VAL A 1136 22.41 23.42 -35.51
N ASP A 1137 22.34 23.16 -36.82
CA ASP A 1137 23.08 22.15 -37.60
C ASP A 1137 22.99 20.62 -37.41
N ILE A 1138 22.98 19.97 -38.57
CA ILE A 1138 23.11 18.54 -38.84
C ILE A 1138 24.42 18.30 -39.61
N SER A 1139 25.18 17.25 -39.27
CA SER A 1139 26.29 16.77 -40.10
C SER A 1139 25.87 15.55 -40.91
N VAL A 1140 26.02 15.62 -42.24
CA VAL A 1140 25.63 14.56 -43.19
C VAL A 1140 26.81 13.63 -43.48
N VAL A 1141 26.54 12.33 -43.55
CA VAL A 1141 27.36 11.36 -44.31
C VAL A 1141 26.42 10.60 -45.25
N ALA A 1142 26.75 10.58 -46.54
CA ALA A 1142 25.98 9.91 -47.57
C ALA A 1142 26.84 8.88 -48.31
N VAL A 1143 26.28 7.71 -48.59
CA VAL A 1143 26.85 6.71 -49.52
C VAL A 1143 25.76 6.21 -50.45
N THR A 1144 26.14 6.01 -51.72
CA THR A 1144 25.30 5.81 -52.91
C THR A 1144 24.58 4.46 -53.00
N VAL A 1145 23.42 4.48 -53.68
CA VAL A 1145 22.77 3.29 -54.25
C VAL A 1145 23.44 2.87 -55.57
N PRO A 1146 23.59 1.57 -55.87
CA PRO A 1146 23.74 1.04 -57.22
C PRO A 1146 22.43 0.40 -57.72
N GLU A 1147 22.10 0.62 -59.00
CA GLU A 1147 20.97 -0.04 -59.68
C GLU A 1147 21.36 -1.43 -60.25
N GLY A 1148 20.34 -2.27 -60.52
CA GLY A 1148 20.30 -2.98 -61.80
C GLY A 1148 20.06 -4.50 -61.80
N PHE A 1149 19.07 -4.89 -62.64
CA PHE A 1149 18.98 -6.17 -63.39
C PHE A 1149 18.83 -7.51 -62.60
N CYS A 1150 18.13 -8.54 -63.10
CA CYS A 1150 17.00 -8.61 -64.05
C CYS A 1150 16.41 -10.04 -64.08
N ASP A 1151 15.18 -10.16 -64.62
CA ASP A 1151 14.60 -11.38 -65.21
C ASP A 1151 14.36 -12.59 -64.28
N GLY A 1152 13.57 -13.57 -64.74
CA GLY A 1152 13.20 -14.79 -64.02
C GLY A 1152 11.69 -15.10 -64.07
N SER A 1153 11.23 -15.69 -65.18
CA SER A 1153 9.84 -16.15 -65.38
C SER A 1153 9.72 -17.69 -65.31
N ILE A 1154 8.52 -18.25 -65.60
CA ILE A 1154 8.14 -19.69 -65.56
C ILE A 1154 7.85 -20.19 -64.13
N GLY A 1155 6.85 -21.03 -63.83
CA GLY A 1155 5.74 -21.64 -64.60
C GLY A 1155 4.78 -22.34 -63.61
N LEU A 1156 3.45 -22.30 -63.79
CA LEU A 1156 2.57 -23.24 -64.54
C LEU A 1156 2.20 -24.54 -63.79
N GLU A 1157 1.06 -25.14 -64.20
CA GLU A 1157 0.44 -26.41 -63.72
C GLU A 1157 -0.23 -26.40 -62.31
N ASP A 1158 -1.43 -26.97 -62.10
CA ASP A 1158 -2.57 -27.21 -63.02
C ASP A 1158 -3.92 -27.43 -62.26
N VAL A 1159 -5.04 -27.63 -62.99
CA VAL A 1159 -6.41 -28.14 -62.64
C VAL A 1159 -6.77 -28.49 -61.17
N GLU A 1160 -7.99 -28.25 -60.65
CA GLU A 1160 -9.33 -28.45 -61.26
C GLU A 1160 -10.37 -27.34 -60.96
N ALA A 1161 -11.50 -27.37 -61.67
CA ALA A 1161 -12.64 -26.45 -61.51
C ALA A 1161 -13.99 -27.19 -61.40
N THR A 1162 -14.94 -26.64 -60.63
CA THR A 1162 -16.35 -27.04 -60.66
C THR A 1162 -17.27 -25.81 -60.62
N HIS A 1163 -18.19 -25.72 -61.58
CA HIS A 1163 -19.20 -24.65 -61.67
C HIS A 1163 -20.54 -25.06 -61.04
N CYS A 1164 -21.20 -24.15 -60.32
CA CYS A 1164 -22.66 -23.91 -60.35
C CYS A 1164 -22.96 -22.62 -59.54
N VAL A 1165 -23.27 -21.47 -60.16
CA VAL A 1165 -24.53 -21.06 -60.81
C VAL A 1165 -25.56 -20.47 -59.83
N LEU A 1166 -25.64 -19.13 -59.87
CA LEU A 1166 -26.80 -18.23 -59.72
C LEU A 1166 -27.96 -18.59 -58.76
N LEU A 1167 -28.29 -17.64 -57.87
CA LEU A 1167 -29.54 -16.88 -58.01
C LEU A 1167 -29.51 -15.53 -57.27
N SER A 1168 -30.01 -14.49 -57.92
CA SER A 1168 -30.19 -13.14 -57.35
C SER A 1168 -31.66 -12.88 -57.04
N ALA A 1169 -31.96 -12.13 -55.98
CA ALA A 1169 -33.11 -11.23 -55.93
C ALA A 1169 -32.97 -10.20 -54.79
N CYS A 1170 -33.26 -8.93 -55.09
CA CYS A 1170 -33.41 -7.87 -54.09
C CYS A 1170 -34.86 -7.83 -53.58
N PHE A 1171 -35.09 -7.22 -52.41
CA PHE A 1171 -36.31 -6.42 -52.22
C PHE A 1171 -36.02 -5.17 -51.37
N TYR A 1172 -36.56 -4.04 -51.83
CA TYR A 1172 -36.50 -2.73 -51.21
C TYR A 1172 -37.92 -2.35 -50.79
N ALA A 1173 -38.12 -1.82 -49.59
CA ALA A 1173 -39.37 -1.19 -49.18
C ALA A 1173 -39.13 -0.18 -48.06
N ASP A 1174 -39.30 1.11 -48.37
CA ASP A 1174 -39.29 2.24 -47.44
C ASP A 1174 -40.69 2.88 -47.47
N TRP A 1175 -41.28 3.18 -46.32
CA TRP A 1175 -42.53 3.95 -46.19
C TRP A 1175 -42.58 4.67 -44.84
N SER A 1176 -43.16 5.87 -44.82
CA SER A 1176 -42.94 6.83 -43.73
C SER A 1176 -44.18 7.59 -43.24
N ARG A 1177 -44.23 7.74 -41.90
CA ARG A 1177 -44.94 8.76 -41.08
C ARG A 1177 -46.49 8.69 -40.94
N PRO A 1178 -47.05 9.32 -39.87
CA PRO A 1178 -48.46 9.21 -39.45
C PRO A 1178 -49.25 10.52 -39.72
N PRO A 1179 -50.52 10.71 -39.28
CA PRO A 1179 -50.80 11.14 -37.88
C PRO A 1179 -52.19 10.76 -37.29
N MET A 1180 -52.40 11.03 -35.98
CA MET A 1180 -53.54 11.78 -35.37
C MET A 1180 -53.95 11.29 -33.96
N ASN A 1181 -54.43 12.22 -33.13
CA ASN A 1181 -55.00 11.99 -31.80
C ASN A 1181 -56.52 11.78 -31.87
N LEU A 1182 -57.12 11.22 -30.81
CA LEU A 1182 -58.37 11.76 -30.25
C LEU A 1182 -58.57 11.35 -28.79
N THR A 1183 -59.47 12.04 -28.09
CA THR A 1183 -59.61 12.10 -26.62
C THR A 1183 -60.99 11.65 -26.13
N HIS A 1184 -61.07 11.13 -24.90
CA HIS A 1184 -61.90 11.64 -23.77
C HIS A 1184 -62.40 10.58 -22.76
N HIS A 1185 -62.37 10.96 -21.48
CA HIS A 1185 -63.37 10.81 -20.40
C HIS A 1185 -64.10 9.49 -20.05
N VAL A 1186 -64.63 9.28 -18.83
CA VAL A 1186 -64.29 9.70 -17.43
C VAL A 1186 -65.24 8.94 -16.46
N THR A 1187 -65.14 9.20 -15.14
CA THR A 1187 -65.96 8.76 -13.98
C THR A 1187 -65.64 7.41 -13.29
N ASP A 1188 -65.95 7.18 -12.00
CA ASP A 1188 -65.98 8.01 -10.76
C ASP A 1188 -66.28 7.08 -9.52
N PHE A 1189 -66.31 7.64 -8.29
CA PHE A 1189 -66.96 7.20 -7.04
C PHE A 1189 -66.14 6.67 -5.82
N ARG A 1190 -65.66 7.64 -5.02
CA ARG A 1190 -65.90 7.88 -3.55
C ARG A 1190 -65.61 6.81 -2.46
N SER A 1191 -64.77 7.20 -1.50
CA SER A 1191 -65.08 7.55 -0.07
C SER A 1191 -63.81 7.46 0.82
N GLY A 1192 -63.65 8.08 2.01
CA GLY A 1192 -64.44 9.02 2.83
C GLY A 1192 -63.53 9.97 3.66
N ARG A 1193 -64.05 10.71 4.66
CA ARG A 1193 -63.34 11.82 5.37
C ARG A 1193 -63.11 11.58 6.87
N CYS A 1194 -62.05 12.16 7.47
CA CYS A 1194 -62.14 13.27 8.45
C CYS A 1194 -60.77 13.63 9.11
N THR A 1195 -60.70 14.83 9.72
CA THR A 1195 -59.56 15.38 10.50
C THR A 1195 -60.01 15.74 11.94
N PRO A 1196 -59.12 16.19 12.86
CA PRO A 1196 -59.04 17.64 13.10
C PRO A 1196 -57.68 18.25 13.57
N THR A 1197 -57.40 19.48 13.11
CA THR A 1197 -56.78 20.69 13.76
C THR A 1197 -55.63 20.58 14.79
N PHE A 1198 -54.60 21.45 14.84
CA PHE A 1198 -54.54 22.95 14.89
C PHE A 1198 -53.08 23.47 14.61
N ARG A 1199 -52.70 24.77 14.48
CA ARG A 1199 -53.38 26.10 14.45
C ARG A 1199 -52.79 27.10 13.40
N LEU A 1200 -52.02 28.11 13.83
CA LEU A 1200 -51.49 29.35 13.18
C LEU A 1200 -50.14 29.72 13.89
N THR A 1201 -49.27 30.66 13.49
CA THR A 1201 -49.30 31.99 12.78
C THR A 1201 -47.96 32.27 12.04
N GLU A 1202 -47.68 33.32 11.25
CA GLU A 1202 -48.40 34.25 10.33
C GLU A 1202 -47.37 35.28 9.77
N LEU A 1203 -47.76 36.21 8.85
CA LEU A 1203 -46.98 37.34 8.24
C LEU A 1203 -45.93 36.93 7.16
N GLU A 1204 -45.92 37.40 5.89
CA GLU A 1204 -45.93 38.75 5.24
C GLU A 1204 -44.51 39.35 5.02
N ALA A 1205 -44.15 40.06 3.93
CA ALA A 1205 -44.74 40.30 2.58
C ALA A 1205 -43.70 40.96 1.61
N CYS A 1206 -44.08 41.28 0.35
CA CYS A 1206 -43.40 42.19 -0.63
C CYS A 1206 -42.04 41.71 -1.23
N SER A 1207 -41.75 41.69 -2.56
CA SER A 1207 -41.77 42.70 -3.67
C SER A 1207 -40.73 43.83 -3.53
N GLY A 1208 -39.94 44.25 -4.55
CA GLY A 1208 -39.84 43.89 -5.98
C GLY A 1208 -38.91 44.87 -6.75
N HIS A 1209 -38.91 44.84 -8.10
CA HIS A 1209 -38.29 45.76 -9.08
C HIS A 1209 -36.75 45.82 -9.35
N ASP A 1210 -36.39 45.38 -10.55
CA ASP A 1210 -35.85 46.16 -11.69
C ASP A 1210 -35.04 47.47 -11.48
N ARG A 1211 -33.78 47.47 -11.97
CA ARG A 1211 -33.18 48.35 -13.03
C ARG A 1211 -31.66 48.05 -13.14
N VAL A 1212 -31.00 47.81 -14.27
CA VAL A 1212 -31.00 48.33 -15.66
C VAL A 1212 -30.07 49.56 -15.86
N ARG A 1213 -28.99 49.35 -16.66
CA ARG A 1213 -28.07 50.34 -17.32
C ARG A 1213 -27.11 51.12 -16.40
N GLN A 1214 -25.93 51.60 -16.85
CA GLN A 1214 -25.01 51.25 -17.98
C GLN A 1214 -23.62 51.92 -17.70
N CYS A 1215 -22.57 51.54 -18.47
CA CYS A 1215 -21.43 52.35 -18.97
C CYS A 1215 -20.98 53.65 -18.19
N ASN A 1216 -19.69 53.96 -17.98
CA ASN A 1216 -18.49 53.58 -18.73
C ASN A 1216 -17.17 54.19 -18.14
N LEU A 1217 -16.02 53.78 -18.71
CA LEU A 1217 -14.74 54.51 -18.88
C LEU A 1217 -13.77 54.77 -17.68
N HIS A 1218 -12.62 54.08 -17.79
CA HIS A 1218 -11.24 54.48 -17.46
C HIS A 1218 -10.82 54.76 -15.98
N GLY A 1219 -9.61 54.40 -15.55
CA GLY A 1219 -8.56 53.63 -16.24
C GLY A 1219 -7.19 53.69 -15.53
N HIS A 1220 -6.28 52.75 -15.87
CA HIS A 1220 -4.91 52.58 -15.31
C HIS A 1220 -4.86 52.19 -13.81
N THR A 1221 -3.85 51.46 -13.29
CA THR A 1221 -2.62 50.90 -13.88
C THR A 1221 -2.18 49.65 -13.12
N GLN A 1222 -1.45 48.74 -13.81
CA GLN A 1222 -0.78 47.53 -13.31
C GLN A 1222 -1.71 46.40 -12.82
#